data_AF-A0A4R1RMN5-F1
#
_entry.id   AF-A0A4R1RMN5-F1
#
_cell.length_a   1.000
_cell.length_b   1.000
_cell.length_c   1.000
_cell.angle_alpha   90.00
_cell.angle_beta   90.00
_cell.angle_gamma   90.00
#
_symmetry.space_group_name_H-M   'P 1'
#
loop_
_entity.id
_entity.type
_entity.pdbx_description
1 polymer ?
#
loop_
_entity_poly.entity_id
_entity_poly.type
_entity_poly.pdbx_seq_one_letter_code
_entity_poly.pdbx_strand_id
1 'polypeptide(L)'
;MKKIITVLLVLCILPVFALDIHVATTGSDSNEGTASKPLLTIEAAQKKLRTSGRLGKEPCQIIIHQGTYRLSMPLKITTEDSGSEQFPVMYSAAENEAVVITGAQLITSKWELFKDGIYRTNVGDLNAIDQLFVGQKRQHMARYPNFNAGFVPTDGDDSVRGKKAGTVPFSGATPDAWDAKKAAEWKNPAGAILNGMHRGLWGSQHYFVTGKNDKGELVYEGGWQNNRSAPPHEGYRMIENVFEELDVPGEWYHNTKDGWLYYMPEAHMNLNDTKIEAVLQIKHLIEIYGEHKLPVAEMVIHKSGNAQKETVVKNYETTNPVKHIQISGIHFTGTKRTLRETIEPLLRSDWCVYRGGAIHIRGTEHIVVKNCSFEELGGNAVFIDSYNRNIEIKSNLFQNNGSTDVNLVGSFAAVRDPSFSFQHLPPALDEIDTTIGPKSNDYPADCLVEDNLMMRCGRFEKQASGINISMSSRITLRHNTISHTPRAAINICDGTWGGHIIEWNDCFETVLETHDHGAFNSWGRDRYWFRAGPSGPDFRDKNGKAMISYYIEKYPNAPLWDAYQTTTIRNNRMQCDHGWDIDLDDGSTNYEIYNNISLSGGIKTREGYHRIVTNNVILGGGYTCNVPYPKPTKDIFERNILWGSPIYRSSNPELWGGTRNFNFVHNPDFKDVVPAYGAQEQTKDDAQSLYGNVLFKTNSLDDFTVADNSQALELGYKNFPMTGFGLTSEALKRLVIRPENKAPKEIASNVFVEQKMKGLLGAKFKTLATEAELSATGMFDTYGVLLVSVPEDSKLAKMGFKVDDVVIELNSEKIANEQDFIKNLTDGKHTVKVWRHQESKTFSFEK
;
A
#
# COMPACT_ATOMS: atom_id res chain seq x y z
N MET A 1 28.42 -45.09 43.16
CA MET A 1 28.38 -44.55 41.78
C MET A 1 28.25 -43.04 41.84
N LYS A 2 29.26 -42.30 41.37
CA LYS A 2 29.30 -40.83 41.35
C LYS A 2 28.46 -40.32 40.17
N LYS A 3 27.52 -39.40 40.41
CA LYS A 3 26.86 -38.62 39.35
C LYS A 3 27.82 -37.50 38.93
N ILE A 4 28.30 -37.55 37.71
CA ILE A 4 29.07 -36.48 37.08
C ILE A 4 28.05 -35.48 36.52
N ILE A 5 28.08 -34.25 37.04
CA ILE A 5 27.36 -33.10 36.49
C ILE A 5 28.28 -32.51 35.41
N THR A 6 27.90 -32.68 34.15
CA THR A 6 28.57 -32.01 33.02
C THR A 6 28.00 -30.60 32.92
N VAL A 7 28.78 -29.61 33.37
CA VAL A 7 28.52 -28.19 33.12
C VAL A 7 28.97 -27.89 31.69
N LEU A 8 28.04 -27.62 30.79
CA LEU A 8 28.33 -27.16 29.44
C LEU A 8 28.66 -25.66 29.52
N LEU A 9 29.95 -25.32 29.49
CA LEU A 9 30.43 -23.93 29.40
C LEU A 9 30.21 -23.46 27.96
N VAL A 10 29.20 -22.62 27.72
CA VAL A 10 29.04 -21.93 26.44
C VAL A 10 30.09 -20.82 26.39
N LEU A 11 31.22 -21.07 25.73
CA LEU A 11 32.17 -20.02 25.37
C LEU A 11 31.54 -19.13 24.30
N CYS A 12 31.17 -17.89 24.66
CA CYS A 12 30.96 -16.82 23.69
C CYS A 12 32.32 -16.50 23.04
N ILE A 13 32.60 -17.08 21.89
CA ILE A 13 33.71 -16.66 21.03
C ILE A 13 33.25 -15.37 20.35
N LEU A 14 33.74 -14.22 20.84
CA LEU A 14 33.59 -12.96 20.09
C LEU A 14 34.33 -13.12 18.76
N PRO A 15 33.71 -12.81 17.61
CA PRO A 15 34.39 -12.85 16.34
C PRO A 15 35.55 -11.85 16.36
N VAL A 16 36.77 -12.33 16.12
CA VAL A 16 37.95 -11.47 15.93
C VAL A 16 37.98 -11.08 14.45
N PHE A 17 37.77 -9.81 14.16
CA PHE A 17 37.90 -9.27 12.81
C PHE A 17 39.37 -9.04 12.46
N ALA A 18 39.73 -9.32 11.21
CA ALA A 18 41.09 -9.14 10.72
C ALA A 18 41.41 -7.68 10.41
N LEU A 19 40.37 -6.87 10.16
CA LEU A 19 40.46 -5.42 9.99
C LEU A 19 39.20 -4.72 10.50
N ASP A 20 39.37 -3.98 11.58
CA ASP A 20 38.39 -3.02 12.10
C ASP A 20 38.78 -1.60 11.67
N ILE A 21 37.86 -0.90 11.02
CA ILE A 21 38.02 0.50 10.65
C ILE A 21 37.00 1.34 11.41
N HIS A 22 37.50 2.19 12.29
CA HIS A 22 36.67 3.04 13.15
C HIS A 22 36.42 4.40 12.51
N VAL A 23 35.17 4.85 12.58
CA VAL A 23 34.70 6.17 12.14
C VAL A 23 34.11 6.89 13.34
N ALA A 24 34.51 8.13 13.61
CA ALA A 24 33.97 8.94 14.70
C ALA A 24 33.86 10.40 14.29
N THR A 25 32.84 11.11 14.77
CA THR A 25 32.64 12.55 14.49
C THR A 25 33.77 13.44 15.03
N THR A 26 34.60 12.92 15.94
CA THR A 26 35.82 13.55 16.48
C THR A 26 37.10 13.12 15.75
N GLY A 27 36.99 12.30 14.70
CA GLY A 27 38.11 11.75 13.94
C GLY A 27 38.69 12.71 12.89
N SER A 28 39.56 12.17 12.04
CA SER A 28 40.11 12.86 10.86
C SER A 28 40.31 11.85 9.74
N ASP A 29 40.00 12.21 8.49
CA ASP A 29 40.20 11.33 7.33
C ASP A 29 41.68 11.12 6.97
N SER A 30 42.58 11.87 7.61
CA SER A 30 44.02 11.60 7.57
C SER A 30 44.47 10.50 8.54
N ASN A 31 43.58 10.03 9.43
CA ASN A 31 43.92 9.04 10.44
C ASN A 31 44.01 7.62 9.86
N GLU A 32 44.57 6.71 10.66
CA GLU A 32 44.68 5.31 10.29
C GLU A 32 43.37 4.53 10.42
N GLY A 33 42.33 5.08 11.03
CA GLY A 33 41.06 4.36 11.23
C GLY A 33 41.12 3.31 12.34
N THR A 34 42.06 3.44 13.26
CA THR A 34 42.11 2.60 14.48
C THR A 34 41.17 3.18 15.55
N ALA A 35 40.84 2.42 16.59
CA ALA A 35 39.99 2.90 17.68
C ALA A 35 40.51 4.19 18.33
N SER A 36 41.83 4.34 18.48
CA SER A 36 42.47 5.53 19.06
C SER A 36 42.68 6.67 18.07
N LYS A 37 42.64 6.40 16.76
CA LYS A 37 42.73 7.38 15.67
C LYS A 37 41.68 7.06 14.60
N PRO A 38 40.39 7.31 14.88
CA PRO A 38 39.31 6.98 13.95
C PRO A 38 39.29 7.95 12.76
N LEU A 39 38.76 7.48 11.63
CA LEU A 39 38.43 8.31 10.47
C LEU A 39 37.23 9.22 10.78
N LEU A 40 37.06 10.30 10.02
CA LEU A 40 35.94 11.23 10.21
C LEU A 40 34.71 10.78 9.44
N THR A 41 34.89 10.32 8.20
CA THR A 41 33.81 9.98 7.27
C THR A 41 33.70 8.47 7.00
N ILE A 42 32.48 8.02 6.70
CA ILE A 42 32.21 6.62 6.34
C ILE A 42 32.85 6.33 4.97
N GLU A 43 32.85 7.31 4.07
CA GLU A 43 33.47 7.25 2.75
C GLU A 43 35.00 7.02 2.84
N ALA A 44 35.69 7.69 3.77
CA ALA A 44 37.11 7.45 3.99
C ALA A 44 37.37 6.04 4.52
N ALA A 45 36.51 5.51 5.40
CA ALA A 45 36.61 4.15 5.88
C ALA A 45 36.38 3.11 4.78
N GLN A 46 35.37 3.32 3.93
CA GLN A 46 35.12 2.50 2.75
C GLN A 46 36.32 2.50 1.80
N LYS A 47 36.86 3.68 1.48
CA LYS A 47 38.05 3.80 0.62
C LYS A 47 39.23 3.03 1.19
N LYS A 48 39.47 3.16 2.50
CA LYS A 48 40.54 2.42 3.19
C LYS A 48 40.31 0.92 3.11
N LEU A 49 39.08 0.47 3.34
CA LEU A 49 38.70 -0.94 3.24
C LEU A 49 38.94 -1.51 1.83
N ARG A 50 38.52 -0.80 0.78
CA ARG A 50 38.77 -1.19 -0.63
C ARG A 50 40.26 -1.38 -0.92
N THR A 51 41.11 -0.49 -0.40
CA THR A 51 42.56 -0.57 -0.61
C THR A 51 43.28 -1.62 0.24
N SER A 52 42.59 -2.27 1.20
CA SER A 52 43.21 -3.23 2.12
C SER A 52 43.59 -4.57 1.46
N GLY A 53 42.93 -4.93 0.35
CA GLY A 53 43.08 -6.23 -0.32
C GLY A 53 42.44 -7.42 0.41
N ARG A 54 41.70 -7.17 1.52
CA ARG A 54 41.13 -8.18 2.43
C ARG A 54 39.66 -8.53 2.19
N LEU A 55 38.93 -7.69 1.45
CA LEU A 55 37.52 -7.89 1.12
C LEU A 55 37.27 -9.30 0.56
N GLY A 56 36.29 -9.99 1.15
CA GLY A 56 35.90 -11.36 0.80
C GLY A 56 36.91 -12.46 1.16
N LYS A 57 38.08 -12.13 1.72
CA LYS A 57 39.16 -13.08 2.07
C LYS A 57 39.37 -13.21 3.58
N GLU A 58 39.07 -12.16 4.32
CA GLU A 58 39.23 -12.08 5.77
C GLU A 58 38.06 -11.29 6.39
N PRO A 59 37.71 -11.50 7.67
CA PRO A 59 36.60 -10.79 8.30
C PRO A 59 36.93 -9.29 8.43
N CYS A 60 36.08 -8.42 7.88
CA CYS A 60 36.27 -6.96 7.86
C CYS A 60 35.02 -6.21 8.34
N GLN A 61 35.21 -5.12 9.09
CA GLN A 61 34.12 -4.28 9.58
C GLN A 61 34.48 -2.79 9.57
N ILE A 62 33.49 -1.96 9.25
CA ILE A 62 33.47 -0.52 9.52
C ILE A 62 32.60 -0.29 10.77
N ILE A 63 33.23 0.18 11.83
CA ILE A 63 32.61 0.47 13.13
C ILE A 63 32.37 1.98 13.21
N ILE A 64 31.11 2.38 13.25
CA ILE A 64 30.68 3.76 13.27
C ILE A 64 30.33 4.12 14.71
N HIS A 65 31.08 5.05 15.31
CA HIS A 65 30.87 5.50 16.67
C HIS A 65 29.77 6.55 16.76
N GLN A 66 29.30 6.81 17.98
CA GLN A 66 28.21 7.72 18.29
C GLN A 66 28.36 9.07 17.59
N GLY A 67 27.28 9.51 16.95
CA GLY A 67 27.24 10.82 16.30
C GLY A 67 26.23 10.92 15.18
N THR A 68 26.14 12.14 14.61
CA THR A 68 25.31 12.42 13.44
C THR A 68 26.20 12.64 12.21
N TYR A 69 26.11 11.73 11.25
CA TYR A 69 26.82 11.75 9.98
C TYR A 69 25.89 12.34 8.91
N ARG A 70 26.25 13.51 8.39
CA ARG A 70 25.43 14.27 7.45
C ARG A 70 25.92 14.08 6.03
N LEU A 71 25.04 13.60 5.17
CA LEU A 71 25.32 13.31 3.77
C LEU A 71 24.71 14.39 2.87
N SER A 72 25.54 14.96 1.99
CA SER A 72 25.07 15.80 0.87
C SER A 72 24.90 14.99 -0.42
N MET A 73 25.49 13.79 -0.47
CA MET A 73 25.40 12.82 -1.55
C MET A 73 25.30 11.40 -0.94
N PRO A 74 24.67 10.45 -1.63
CA PRO A 74 24.56 9.08 -1.11
C PRO A 74 25.93 8.40 -0.98
N LEU A 75 26.09 7.58 0.07
CA LEU A 75 27.19 6.61 0.17
C LEU A 75 26.98 5.49 -0.86
N LYS A 76 27.93 5.31 -1.76
CA LYS A 76 27.82 4.32 -2.86
C LYS A 76 28.60 3.05 -2.54
N ILE A 77 27.88 1.95 -2.35
CA ILE A 77 28.42 0.60 -2.23
C ILE A 77 28.34 -0.07 -3.60
N THR A 78 29.48 -0.52 -4.12
CA THR A 78 29.60 -1.10 -5.47
C THR A 78 30.19 -2.51 -5.40
N THR A 79 30.40 -3.15 -6.55
CA THR A 79 30.99 -4.48 -6.63
C THR A 79 32.37 -4.57 -5.97
N GLU A 80 33.13 -3.46 -5.95
CA GLU A 80 34.42 -3.32 -5.25
C GLU A 80 34.33 -3.53 -3.74
N ASP A 81 33.14 -3.39 -3.14
CA ASP A 81 32.91 -3.54 -1.70
C ASP A 81 32.47 -4.94 -1.30
N SER A 82 32.30 -5.86 -2.25
CA SER A 82 31.68 -7.15 -1.98
C SER A 82 32.49 -8.01 -1.01
N GLY A 83 31.78 -8.64 -0.08
CA GLY A 83 32.32 -9.70 0.77
C GLY A 83 32.20 -11.08 0.12
N SER A 84 32.35 -12.12 0.95
CA SER A 84 32.05 -13.51 0.61
C SER A 84 31.11 -14.11 1.66
N GLU A 85 30.54 -15.28 1.39
CA GLU A 85 29.69 -16.00 2.35
C GLU A 85 30.42 -16.23 3.70
N GLN A 86 31.71 -16.58 3.64
CA GLN A 86 32.53 -16.78 4.83
C GLN A 86 32.94 -15.46 5.50
N PHE A 87 33.14 -14.40 4.71
CA PHE A 87 33.63 -13.11 5.18
C PHE A 87 32.78 -11.96 4.61
N PRO A 88 31.57 -11.76 5.14
CA PRO A 88 30.74 -10.62 4.78
C PRO A 88 31.36 -9.32 5.26
N VAL A 89 31.01 -8.21 4.61
CA VAL A 89 31.48 -6.87 4.97
C VAL A 89 30.41 -6.18 5.78
N MET A 90 30.79 -5.70 6.97
CA MET A 90 29.84 -5.11 7.90
C MET A 90 30.03 -3.60 8.04
N TYR A 91 28.94 -2.86 7.92
CA TYR A 91 28.82 -1.45 8.30
C TYR A 91 27.93 -1.43 9.54
N SER A 92 28.48 -1.09 10.70
CA SER A 92 27.73 -1.21 11.95
C SER A 92 27.94 -0.01 12.86
N ALA A 93 26.88 0.39 13.55
CA ALA A 93 27.05 1.19 14.75
C ALA A 93 27.90 0.43 15.78
N ALA A 94 28.74 1.16 16.51
CA ALA A 94 29.45 0.63 17.67
C ALA A 94 28.45 0.13 18.72
N GLU A 95 28.88 -0.84 19.52
CA GLU A 95 28.00 -1.53 20.46
C GLU A 95 27.40 -0.54 21.48
N ASN A 96 26.06 -0.53 21.59
CA ASN A 96 25.29 0.36 22.47
C ASN A 96 25.47 1.86 22.18
N GLU A 97 25.96 2.24 20.99
CA GLU A 97 26.13 3.63 20.58
C GLU A 97 25.07 4.09 19.56
N ALA A 98 24.60 5.32 19.71
CA ALA A 98 23.59 5.91 18.82
C ALA A 98 24.23 6.57 17.60
N VAL A 99 24.06 5.95 16.43
CA VAL A 99 24.55 6.45 15.13
C VAL A 99 23.38 6.93 14.29
N VAL A 100 23.45 8.19 13.85
CA VAL A 100 22.48 8.78 12.93
C VAL A 100 23.15 9.06 11.59
N ILE A 101 22.60 8.53 10.50
CA ILE A 101 22.92 8.95 9.13
C ILE A 101 21.74 9.77 8.61
N THR A 102 22.02 11.00 8.18
CA THR A 102 20.96 11.90 7.72
C THR A 102 21.35 12.74 6.52
N GLY A 103 20.37 13.07 5.69
CA GLY A 103 20.49 14.06 4.63
C GLY A 103 20.28 15.51 5.10
N ALA A 104 19.80 15.70 6.33
CA ALA A 104 19.53 17.03 6.87
C ALA A 104 20.82 17.78 7.23
N GLN A 105 20.88 19.06 6.89
CA GLN A 105 21.99 19.97 7.14
C GLN A 105 21.65 20.94 8.27
N LEU A 106 22.64 21.35 9.06
CA LEU A 106 22.43 22.31 10.16
C LEU A 106 22.13 23.71 9.62
N ILE A 107 21.13 24.37 10.19
CA ILE A 107 20.92 25.81 10.05
C ILE A 107 21.70 26.51 11.16
N THR A 108 22.81 27.17 10.79
CA THR A 108 23.75 27.77 11.74
C THR A 108 23.61 29.29 11.87
N SER A 109 22.83 29.92 10.99
CA SER A 109 22.55 31.35 11.04
C SER A 109 21.63 31.70 12.21
N LYS A 110 21.84 32.89 12.78
CA LYS A 110 21.10 33.34 13.96
C LYS A 110 19.66 33.71 13.62
N TRP A 111 18.75 33.29 14.49
CA TRP A 111 17.33 33.61 14.41
C TRP A 111 17.02 34.93 15.10
N GLU A 112 16.23 35.75 14.42
CA GLU A 112 15.71 37.02 14.93
C GLU A 112 14.18 37.04 14.89
N LEU A 113 13.57 37.77 15.82
CA LEU A 113 12.12 37.98 15.80
C LEU A 113 11.75 38.82 14.57
N PHE A 114 10.79 38.33 13.78
CA PHE A 114 10.26 39.04 12.63
C PHE A 114 9.00 39.83 12.99
N LYS A 115 7.90 39.12 13.31
CA LYS A 115 6.63 39.70 13.80
C LYS A 115 5.73 38.58 14.34
N ASP A 116 4.75 38.92 15.18
CA ASP A 116 3.64 38.02 15.56
C ASP A 116 4.08 36.64 16.08
N GLY A 117 5.23 36.56 16.75
CA GLY A 117 5.82 35.30 17.24
C GLY A 117 6.61 34.52 16.18
N ILE A 118 6.58 34.92 14.91
CA ILE A 118 7.39 34.35 13.84
C ILE A 118 8.83 34.86 13.94
N TYR A 119 9.78 33.93 13.90
CA TYR A 119 11.20 34.20 13.79
C TYR A 119 11.68 33.94 12.37
N ARG A 120 12.81 34.54 12.00
CA ARG A 120 13.46 34.29 10.73
C ARG A 120 14.97 34.22 10.84
N THR A 121 15.59 33.59 9.86
CA THR A 121 17.03 33.59 9.66
C THR A 121 17.35 33.65 8.17
N ASN A 122 18.48 34.25 7.81
CA ASN A 122 18.93 34.27 6.42
C ASN A 122 19.82 33.04 6.17
N VAL A 123 19.45 32.24 5.18
CA VAL A 123 20.15 31.01 4.79
C VAL A 123 20.88 31.15 3.44
N GLY A 124 20.91 32.36 2.87
CA GLY A 124 21.55 32.68 1.60
C GLY A 124 20.86 32.01 0.40
N ASP A 125 21.65 31.68 -0.62
CA ASP A 125 21.20 31.01 -1.85
C ASP A 125 21.09 29.48 -1.65
N LEU A 126 20.30 29.08 -0.65
CA LEU A 126 20.05 27.68 -0.36
C LEU A 126 18.97 27.15 -1.31
N ASN A 127 19.17 25.93 -1.83
CA ASN A 127 18.09 25.21 -2.50
C ASN A 127 16.83 25.18 -1.64
N ALA A 128 15.66 25.08 -2.28
CA ALA A 128 14.39 24.92 -1.57
C ALA A 128 14.52 23.86 -0.47
N ILE A 129 14.18 24.24 0.75
CA ILE A 129 14.14 23.34 1.89
C ILE A 129 12.87 22.53 1.72
N ASP A 130 13.00 21.22 1.79
CA ASP A 130 11.87 20.31 1.65
C ASP A 130 11.26 19.92 3.01
N GLN A 131 12.11 19.74 4.02
CA GLN A 131 11.70 19.44 5.38
C GLN A 131 12.57 20.20 6.38
N LEU A 132 11.95 20.65 7.47
CA LEU A 132 12.61 21.30 8.59
C LEU A 132 12.42 20.45 9.85
N PHE A 133 13.48 20.27 10.61
CA PHE A 133 13.51 19.56 11.88
C PHE A 133 13.94 20.53 12.98
N VAL A 134 13.18 20.56 14.07
CA VAL A 134 13.48 21.36 15.25
C VAL A 134 13.48 20.41 16.44
N GLY A 135 14.64 20.27 17.09
CA GLY A 135 14.79 19.30 18.18
C GLY A 135 14.50 17.86 17.77
N GLN A 136 14.93 17.46 16.56
CA GLN A 136 14.69 16.14 15.94
C GLN A 136 13.24 15.84 15.53
N LYS A 137 12.29 16.75 15.76
CA LYS A 137 10.90 16.61 15.31
C LYS A 137 10.70 17.34 13.99
N ARG A 138 10.16 16.65 12.98
CA ARG A 138 9.74 17.25 11.72
C ARG A 138 8.65 18.30 11.96
N GLN A 139 8.82 19.47 11.37
CA GLN A 139 7.89 20.60 11.42
C GLN A 139 7.06 20.68 10.14
N HIS A 140 5.89 21.31 10.22
CA HIS A 140 4.96 21.43 9.09
C HIS A 140 5.32 22.65 8.25
N MET A 141 5.32 22.52 6.92
CA MET A 141 5.24 23.72 6.09
C MET A 141 3.95 24.46 6.45
N ALA A 142 4.00 25.79 6.46
CA ALA A 142 2.84 26.65 6.59
C ALA A 142 1.70 26.18 5.67
N ARG A 143 0.53 25.84 6.22
CA ARG A 143 -0.51 25.09 5.52
C ARG A 143 -1.93 25.48 5.90
N TYR A 144 -2.85 25.30 4.98
CA TYR A 144 -4.28 25.42 5.22
C TYR A 144 -5.04 24.13 4.84
N PRO A 145 -5.89 23.59 5.75
CA PRO A 145 -6.04 24.02 7.13
C PRO A 145 -4.84 23.54 7.96
N ASN A 146 -4.71 24.11 9.16
CA ASN A 146 -3.65 23.78 10.10
C ASN A 146 -3.65 22.29 10.45
N PHE A 147 -2.48 21.76 10.78
CA PHE A 147 -2.36 20.37 11.21
C PHE A 147 -3.25 20.11 12.44
N ASN A 148 -3.93 18.96 12.46
CA ASN A 148 -4.94 18.55 13.46
C ASN A 148 -6.24 19.38 13.47
N ALA A 149 -6.50 20.22 12.47
CA ALA A 149 -7.80 20.91 12.35
C ALA A 149 -8.99 19.95 12.16
N GLY A 150 -8.73 18.67 11.82
CA GLY A 150 -9.78 17.73 11.44
C GLY A 150 -10.37 18.08 10.06
N PHE A 151 -11.64 17.77 9.84
CA PHE A 151 -12.34 18.17 8.63
C PHE A 151 -13.02 19.51 8.87
N VAL A 152 -12.68 20.52 8.09
CA VAL A 152 -13.27 21.86 8.15
C VAL A 152 -14.24 21.98 6.97
N PRO A 153 -15.58 22.01 7.18
CA PRO A 153 -16.53 22.15 6.09
C PRO A 153 -16.64 23.60 5.61
N THR A 154 -16.94 23.79 4.33
CA THR A 154 -17.33 25.10 3.79
C THR A 154 -18.82 25.32 4.07
N ASP A 155 -19.19 26.52 4.55
CA ASP A 155 -20.59 26.94 4.82
C ASP A 155 -21.41 25.99 5.72
N GLY A 156 -20.75 25.14 6.52
CA GLY A 156 -21.41 24.18 7.42
C GLY A 156 -22.04 22.96 6.74
N ASP A 157 -21.71 22.70 5.46
CA ASP A 157 -22.18 21.51 4.75
C ASP A 157 -21.24 20.31 4.99
N ASP A 158 -21.64 19.41 5.91
CA ASP A 158 -20.89 18.18 6.16
C ASP A 158 -21.06 17.13 5.04
N SER A 159 -21.97 17.34 4.09
CA SER A 159 -22.20 16.37 2.99
C SER A 159 -21.02 16.30 2.02
N VAL A 160 -20.19 17.35 1.94
CA VAL A 160 -18.98 17.41 1.10
C VAL A 160 -17.88 16.46 1.60
N ARG A 161 -18.02 15.95 2.83
CA ARG A 161 -17.16 14.91 3.42
C ARG A 161 -17.26 13.59 2.66
N GLY A 162 -18.34 13.37 1.90
CA GLY A 162 -18.56 12.16 1.09
C GLY A 162 -18.37 10.87 1.90
N LYS A 163 -17.83 9.84 1.22
CA LYS A 163 -17.40 8.57 1.82
C LYS A 163 -16.41 8.82 2.96
N LYS A 164 -16.66 8.22 4.12
CA LYS A 164 -15.82 8.44 5.31
C LYS A 164 -14.50 7.69 5.12
N ALA A 165 -13.41 8.43 4.88
CA ALA A 165 -12.10 7.96 5.28
C ALA A 165 -12.14 7.63 6.79
N GLY A 166 -11.41 6.62 7.23
CA GLY A 166 -11.45 6.20 8.62
C GLY A 166 -11.02 7.26 9.62
N THR A 167 -10.04 8.05 9.20
CA THR A 167 -9.50 9.23 9.86
C THR A 167 -9.42 10.34 8.83
N VAL A 168 -9.37 11.59 9.28
CA VAL A 168 -9.27 12.73 8.35
C VAL A 168 -7.90 12.70 7.65
N PRO A 169 -7.86 12.61 6.31
CA PRO A 169 -6.61 12.62 5.57
C PRO A 169 -5.75 13.84 5.85
N PHE A 170 -4.43 13.67 5.82
CA PHE A 170 -3.45 14.72 6.12
C PHE A 170 -3.59 15.35 7.52
N SER A 171 -4.42 14.75 8.38
CA SER A 171 -4.82 15.23 9.71
C SER A 171 -5.42 16.65 9.71
N GLY A 172 -5.95 17.09 8.58
CA GLY A 172 -6.45 18.45 8.42
C GLY A 172 -6.83 18.66 6.96
N ALA A 173 -8.12 18.77 6.66
CA ALA A 173 -8.61 18.92 5.29
C ALA A 173 -9.87 19.78 5.21
N THR A 174 -10.03 20.48 4.09
CA THR A 174 -11.15 21.39 3.85
C THR A 174 -11.50 21.47 2.35
N PRO A 175 -12.77 21.60 1.94
CA PRO A 175 -13.13 21.69 0.52
C PRO A 175 -12.58 22.93 -0.20
N ASP A 176 -12.41 24.05 0.52
CA ASP A 176 -12.00 25.37 0.01
C ASP A 176 -10.48 25.57 -0.06
N ALA A 177 -9.67 24.53 0.22
CA ALA A 177 -8.22 24.63 0.44
C ALA A 177 -7.43 25.36 -0.65
N TRP A 178 -7.96 25.43 -1.86
CA TRP A 178 -7.31 26.11 -2.99
C TRP A 178 -8.32 26.76 -3.95
N ASP A 179 -9.51 27.12 -3.47
CA ASP A 179 -10.47 27.85 -4.31
C ASP A 179 -10.01 29.30 -4.58
N ALA A 180 -10.69 30.01 -5.48
CA ALA A 180 -10.32 31.37 -5.86
C ALA A 180 -10.45 32.38 -4.70
N LYS A 181 -11.40 32.15 -3.77
CA LYS A 181 -11.64 33.04 -2.62
C LYS A 181 -10.49 32.91 -1.62
N LYS A 182 -10.13 31.68 -1.25
CA LYS A 182 -8.99 31.41 -0.38
C LYS A 182 -7.69 31.84 -1.04
N ALA A 183 -7.52 31.55 -2.33
CA ALA A 183 -6.34 31.98 -3.07
C ALA A 183 -6.16 33.50 -3.08
N ALA A 184 -7.24 34.30 -3.07
CA ALA A 184 -7.17 35.77 -3.05
C ALA A 184 -6.45 36.35 -1.83
N GLU A 185 -6.36 35.60 -0.73
CA GLU A 185 -5.64 35.99 0.49
C GLU A 185 -4.11 35.97 0.30
N TRP A 186 -3.60 35.23 -0.68
CA TRP A 186 -2.15 35.02 -0.86
C TRP A 186 -1.54 35.98 -1.87
N LYS A 187 -0.43 36.62 -1.51
CA LYS A 187 0.27 37.53 -2.42
C LYS A 187 0.99 36.79 -3.54
N ASN A 188 1.68 35.70 -3.22
CA ASN A 188 2.41 34.89 -4.20
C ASN A 188 2.44 33.40 -3.80
N PRO A 189 1.49 32.58 -4.29
CA PRO A 189 1.43 31.16 -3.96
C PRO A 189 2.33 30.27 -4.83
N ALA A 190 3.19 30.85 -5.70
CA ALA A 190 4.09 30.04 -6.52
C ALA A 190 5.04 29.21 -5.64
N GLY A 191 5.10 27.90 -5.91
CA GLY A 191 5.81 26.93 -5.08
C GLY A 191 4.94 26.21 -4.04
N ALA A 192 3.68 26.64 -3.84
CA ALA A 192 2.74 25.93 -2.99
C ALA A 192 2.41 24.53 -3.54
N ILE A 193 2.04 23.62 -2.64
CA ILE A 193 1.69 22.24 -2.95
C ILE A 193 0.22 22.01 -2.57
N LEU A 194 -0.58 21.62 -3.56
CA LEU A 194 -1.97 21.20 -3.38
C LEU A 194 -1.98 19.70 -3.13
N ASN A 195 -2.50 19.28 -1.97
CA ASN A 195 -2.62 17.89 -1.54
C ASN A 195 -4.11 17.51 -1.51
N GLY A 196 -4.54 16.65 -2.43
CA GLY A 196 -5.91 16.14 -2.48
C GLY A 196 -5.94 14.63 -2.39
N MET A 197 -6.97 14.06 -1.77
CA MET A 197 -7.22 12.62 -1.94
C MET A 197 -7.74 12.34 -3.36
N HIS A 198 -7.39 11.18 -3.91
CA HIS A 198 -8.01 10.65 -5.12
C HIS A 198 -9.55 10.63 -4.93
N ARG A 199 -10.34 10.90 -5.97
CA ARG A 199 -11.82 11.00 -5.86
C ARG A 199 -12.48 9.82 -5.17
N GLY A 200 -12.01 8.60 -5.46
CA GLY A 200 -12.48 7.35 -4.86
C GLY A 200 -11.81 6.99 -3.52
N LEU A 201 -10.96 7.87 -2.98
CA LEU A 201 -10.13 7.64 -1.79
C LEU A 201 -9.17 6.44 -1.95
N TRP A 202 -8.53 6.30 -3.11
CA TRP A 202 -7.59 5.20 -3.39
C TRP A 202 -6.12 5.56 -3.17
N GLY A 203 -5.86 6.79 -2.74
CA GLY A 203 -4.52 7.36 -2.61
C GLY A 203 -4.59 8.89 -2.53
N SER A 204 -3.44 9.54 -2.63
CA SER A 204 -3.32 11.00 -2.72
C SER A 204 -2.87 11.42 -4.12
N GLN A 205 -3.17 12.68 -4.44
CA GLN A 205 -2.76 13.36 -5.64
C GLN A 205 -2.19 14.71 -5.24
N HIS A 206 -1.04 15.04 -5.83
CA HIS A 206 -0.27 16.22 -5.47
C HIS A 206 -0.11 17.10 -6.71
N TYR A 207 -0.38 18.40 -6.53
CA TYR A 207 -0.23 19.42 -7.56
C TYR A 207 0.66 20.56 -7.07
N PHE A 208 1.30 21.23 -8.01
CA PHE A 208 2.35 22.19 -7.73
C PHE A 208 2.02 23.52 -8.39
N VAL A 209 1.87 24.56 -7.58
CA VAL A 209 1.40 25.88 -8.00
C VAL A 209 2.52 26.66 -8.68
N THR A 210 2.25 27.15 -9.89
CA THR A 210 3.16 28.02 -10.65
C THR A 210 2.81 29.51 -10.53
N GLY A 211 1.59 29.83 -10.08
CA GLY A 211 1.15 31.20 -9.84
C GLY A 211 -0.37 31.32 -9.84
N LYS A 212 -0.86 32.49 -10.25
CA LYS A 212 -2.28 32.80 -10.45
C LYS A 212 -2.55 33.25 -11.88
N ASN A 213 -3.75 32.99 -12.38
CA ASN A 213 -4.23 33.58 -13.63
C ASN A 213 -4.86 34.96 -13.42
N ASP A 214 -5.31 35.61 -14.49
CA ASP A 214 -5.94 36.94 -14.46
C ASP A 214 -7.26 37.01 -13.65
N LYS A 215 -7.86 35.86 -13.35
CA LYS A 215 -9.06 35.74 -12.51
C LYS A 215 -8.73 35.50 -11.03
N GLY A 216 -7.45 35.40 -10.69
CA GLY A 216 -6.99 35.10 -9.33
C GLY A 216 -7.01 33.62 -8.96
N GLU A 217 -7.37 32.73 -9.89
CA GLU A 217 -7.36 31.28 -9.68
C GLU A 217 -5.93 30.74 -9.72
N LEU A 218 -5.62 29.71 -8.93
CA LEU A 218 -4.31 29.07 -8.95
C LEU A 218 -4.06 28.34 -10.28
N VAL A 219 -2.84 28.46 -10.79
CA VAL A 219 -2.35 27.67 -11.92
C VAL A 219 -1.38 26.63 -11.38
N TYR A 220 -1.59 25.36 -11.74
CA TYR A 220 -0.80 24.24 -11.21
C TYR A 220 -0.70 23.07 -12.20
N GLU A 221 0.30 22.23 -11.97
CA GLU A 221 0.52 20.95 -12.67
C GLU A 221 0.64 19.82 -11.65
N GLY A 222 0.23 18.60 -11.97
CA GLY A 222 0.24 17.51 -10.99
C GLY A 222 -0.72 16.37 -11.26
N GLY A 223 -0.97 15.57 -10.23
CA GLY A 223 -2.05 14.58 -10.19
C GLY A 223 -1.72 13.20 -10.76
N TRP A 224 -0.43 12.87 -10.86
CA TRP A 224 0.09 11.66 -11.50
C TRP A 224 0.57 10.57 -10.52
N GLN A 225 0.36 10.74 -9.21
CA GLN A 225 0.87 9.82 -8.18
C GLN A 225 0.02 8.56 -8.00
N ASN A 226 -1.05 8.41 -8.78
CA ASN A 226 -1.92 7.25 -8.78
C ASN A 226 -2.10 6.79 -10.23
N ASN A 227 -1.95 5.48 -10.50
CA ASN A 227 -2.06 4.90 -11.84
C ASN A 227 -3.50 4.76 -12.35
N ARG A 228 -4.44 5.42 -11.67
CA ARG A 228 -5.82 5.59 -12.07
C ARG A 228 -6.24 7.02 -11.79
N SER A 229 -5.81 7.93 -12.65
CA SER A 229 -6.00 9.36 -12.44
C SER A 229 -7.49 9.74 -12.42
N ALA A 230 -7.85 10.53 -11.42
CA ALA A 230 -9.11 11.26 -11.35
C ALA A 230 -8.85 12.68 -10.83
N PRO A 231 -9.80 13.61 -10.98
CA PRO A 231 -9.81 14.84 -10.20
C PRO A 231 -9.77 14.59 -8.68
N PRO A 232 -9.19 15.51 -7.89
CA PRO A 232 -9.11 15.36 -6.44
C PRO A 232 -10.51 15.38 -5.81
N HIS A 233 -10.66 14.65 -4.71
CA HIS A 233 -11.88 14.59 -3.90
C HIS A 233 -12.37 16.00 -3.54
N GLU A 234 -13.68 16.21 -3.50
CA GLU A 234 -14.28 17.54 -3.28
C GLU A 234 -14.03 18.08 -1.87
N GLY A 235 -14.12 17.24 -0.83
CA GLY A 235 -13.81 17.63 0.55
C GLY A 235 -12.36 17.48 1.04
N TYR A 236 -11.69 16.34 0.82
CA TYR A 236 -10.39 16.07 1.46
C TYR A 236 -9.20 16.70 0.72
N ARG A 237 -8.99 18.00 0.96
CA ARG A 237 -7.94 18.82 0.35
C ARG A 237 -7.17 19.63 1.39
N MET A 238 -5.90 19.92 1.11
CA MET A 238 -5.03 20.78 1.89
C MET A 238 -4.04 21.48 0.95
N ILE A 239 -3.62 22.70 1.28
CA ILE A 239 -2.51 23.38 0.63
C ILE A 239 -1.40 23.64 1.65
N GLU A 240 -0.15 23.57 1.20
CA GLU A 240 1.02 23.92 2.03
C GLU A 240 2.06 24.73 1.25
N ASN A 241 3.06 25.24 1.97
CA ASN A 241 4.13 26.09 1.47
C ASN A 241 3.63 27.47 0.99
N VAL A 242 2.75 28.09 1.79
CA VAL A 242 2.22 29.44 1.58
C VAL A 242 2.59 30.30 2.78
N PHE A 243 3.24 31.45 2.56
CA PHE A 243 3.75 32.28 3.65
C PHE A 243 2.63 32.86 4.53
N GLU A 244 1.51 33.25 3.92
CA GLU A 244 0.36 33.80 4.63
C GLU A 244 -0.35 32.80 5.53
N GLU A 245 -0.14 31.49 5.33
CA GLU A 245 -0.64 30.42 6.21
C GLU A 245 0.38 30.04 7.30
N LEU A 246 1.44 30.84 7.51
CA LEU A 246 2.35 30.67 8.64
C LEU A 246 1.74 31.37 9.86
N ASP A 247 0.87 30.67 10.60
CA ASP A 247 0.01 31.29 11.61
C ASP A 247 -0.09 30.55 12.94
N VAL A 248 0.45 29.34 13.04
CA VAL A 248 0.51 28.58 14.30
C VAL A 248 1.91 28.05 14.64
N PRO A 249 2.20 27.80 15.93
CA PRO A 249 3.44 27.16 16.34
C PRO A 249 3.72 25.85 15.60
N GLY A 250 4.98 25.64 15.24
CA GLY A 250 5.44 24.46 14.51
C GLY A 250 5.41 24.60 12.99
N GLU A 251 4.96 25.73 12.45
CA GLU A 251 4.97 26.00 11.02
C GLU A 251 6.20 26.77 10.55
N TRP A 252 6.61 26.52 9.30
CA TRP A 252 7.73 27.21 8.65
C TRP A 252 7.48 27.50 7.16
N TYR A 253 8.25 28.46 6.64
CA TYR A 253 8.26 28.82 5.21
C TYR A 253 9.66 29.25 4.76
N HIS A 254 10.13 28.78 3.62
CA HIS A 254 11.40 29.22 3.02
C HIS A 254 11.15 30.06 1.76
N ASN A 255 11.46 31.35 1.83
CA ASN A 255 11.49 32.22 0.65
C ASN A 255 12.83 32.07 -0.07
N THR A 256 12.86 31.24 -1.11
CA THR A 256 14.07 30.98 -1.91
C THR A 256 14.55 32.19 -2.73
N LYS A 257 13.71 33.22 -2.96
CA LYS A 257 14.11 34.40 -3.74
C LYS A 257 15.05 35.32 -2.98
N ASP A 258 14.78 35.48 -1.69
CA ASP A 258 15.50 36.43 -0.82
C ASP A 258 16.32 35.72 0.28
N GLY A 259 16.30 34.38 0.30
CA GLY A 259 17.09 33.53 1.21
C GLY A 259 16.60 33.54 2.67
N TRP A 260 15.35 33.93 2.92
CA TRP A 260 14.79 33.99 4.29
C TRP A 260 14.01 32.72 4.63
N LEU A 261 14.42 32.07 5.71
CA LEU A 261 13.66 30.99 6.35
C LEU A 261 12.89 31.55 7.55
N TYR A 262 11.60 31.30 7.61
CA TYR A 262 10.68 31.72 8.66
C TYR A 262 10.19 30.49 9.44
N TYR A 263 10.05 30.62 10.77
CA TYR A 263 9.52 29.59 11.65
C TYR A 263 8.77 30.23 12.82
N MET A 264 7.61 29.67 13.17
CA MET A 264 6.89 30.04 14.38
C MET A 264 7.16 28.99 15.47
N PRO A 265 7.98 29.29 16.48
CA PRO A 265 8.31 28.34 17.53
C PRO A 265 7.16 28.10 18.51
N GLU A 266 7.20 26.93 19.17
CA GLU A 266 6.41 26.68 20.39
C GLU A 266 6.75 27.69 21.48
N ALA A 267 5.78 27.94 22.38
CA ALA A 267 5.96 28.91 23.45
C ALA A 267 7.23 28.63 24.28
N HIS A 268 7.99 29.69 24.57
CA HIS A 268 9.22 29.67 25.37
C HIS A 268 10.43 28.92 24.75
N MET A 269 10.37 28.50 23.49
CA MET A 269 11.54 27.92 22.80
C MET A 269 12.53 28.99 22.35
N ASN A 270 13.80 28.86 22.75
CA ASN A 270 14.89 29.68 22.20
C ASN A 270 15.51 28.99 20.98
N LEU A 271 15.27 29.53 19.79
CA LEU A 271 15.77 28.97 18.54
C LEU A 271 17.29 29.02 18.40
N ASN A 272 17.95 30.00 19.02
CA ASN A 272 19.41 30.11 18.96
C ASN A 272 20.14 29.09 19.86
N ASP A 273 19.42 28.44 20.78
CA ASP A 273 19.93 27.35 21.63
C ASP A 273 19.41 25.97 21.16
N THR A 274 18.58 25.94 20.11
CA THR A 274 17.92 24.73 19.61
C THR A 274 18.58 24.27 18.32
N LYS A 275 18.81 22.96 18.19
CA LYS A 275 19.31 22.37 16.96
C LYS A 275 18.21 22.38 15.89
N ILE A 276 18.47 23.08 14.79
CA ILE A 276 17.57 23.18 13.63
C ILE A 276 18.27 22.62 12.40
N GLU A 277 17.59 21.73 11.70
CA GLU A 277 18.13 20.98 10.56
C GLU A 277 17.17 21.02 9.39
N ALA A 278 17.70 21.05 8.17
CA ALA A 278 16.93 21.18 6.95
C ALA A 278 17.34 20.14 5.91
N VAL A 279 16.37 19.44 5.32
CA VAL A 279 16.59 18.55 4.19
C VAL A 279 16.46 19.34 2.89
N LEU A 280 17.45 19.18 2.02
CA LEU A 280 17.49 19.84 0.72
C LEU A 280 17.06 18.86 -0.38
N GLN A 281 18.04 18.27 -1.10
CA GLN A 281 17.78 17.54 -2.34
C GLN A 281 18.03 16.03 -2.26
N ILE A 282 18.69 15.55 -1.21
CA ILE A 282 19.10 14.15 -1.08
C ILE A 282 17.88 13.25 -0.81
N LYS A 283 17.71 12.23 -1.65
CA LYS A 283 16.62 11.23 -1.53
C LYS A 283 17.14 9.89 -1.01
N HIS A 284 18.37 9.55 -1.35
CA HIS A 284 19.03 8.31 -0.96
C HIS A 284 20.18 8.63 -0.02
N LEU A 285 20.31 7.88 1.07
CA LEU A 285 21.44 7.95 1.98
C LEU A 285 22.48 6.89 1.61
N ILE A 286 22.02 5.70 1.19
CA ILE A 286 22.87 4.60 0.74
C ILE A 286 22.36 4.09 -0.61
N GLU A 287 23.28 3.91 -1.56
CA GLU A 287 23.05 3.24 -2.84
C GLU A 287 23.93 1.99 -2.91
N ILE A 288 23.31 0.81 -3.08
CA ILE A 288 24.02 -0.46 -3.23
C ILE A 288 23.76 -0.98 -4.65
N TYR A 289 24.68 -0.71 -5.57
CA TYR A 289 24.47 -0.96 -6.99
C TYR A 289 25.52 -1.94 -7.56
N GLY A 290 25.03 -3.04 -8.11
CA GLY A 290 25.81 -3.92 -8.98
C GLY A 290 26.19 -3.25 -10.30
N GLU A 291 27.17 -3.83 -10.98
CA GLU A 291 27.48 -3.45 -12.36
C GLU A 291 26.35 -3.89 -13.28
N HIS A 292 26.12 -3.07 -14.30
CA HIS A 292 25.10 -3.28 -15.32
C HIS A 292 25.65 -2.88 -16.68
N LYS A 293 25.07 -3.42 -17.75
CA LYS A 293 25.32 -2.96 -19.13
C LYS A 293 24.30 -1.90 -19.54
N LEU A 294 24.68 -1.06 -20.51
CA LEU A 294 23.79 -0.17 -21.27
C LEU A 294 23.96 -0.48 -22.77
N PRO A 295 22.93 -0.34 -23.62
CA PRO A 295 21.59 0.13 -23.30
C PRO A 295 20.67 -1.03 -22.90
N VAL A 296 19.96 -0.86 -21.79
CA VAL A 296 18.88 -1.77 -21.38
C VAL A 296 17.59 -0.98 -21.59
N ALA A 297 16.62 -1.58 -22.27
CA ALA A 297 15.51 -0.91 -22.95
C ALA A 297 14.89 0.26 -22.15
N GLU A 298 14.79 1.43 -22.80
CA GLU A 298 13.86 2.47 -22.38
C GLU A 298 12.49 2.10 -22.94
N MET A 299 11.46 2.10 -22.08
CA MET A 299 10.08 1.97 -22.53
C MET A 299 9.38 3.30 -22.36
N VAL A 300 8.86 3.79 -23.48
CA VAL A 300 7.90 4.89 -23.48
C VAL A 300 6.52 4.27 -23.29
N ILE A 301 5.94 4.48 -22.12
CA ILE A 301 4.58 4.06 -21.82
C ILE A 301 3.66 5.21 -22.22
N HIS A 302 2.95 5.04 -23.33
CA HIS A 302 1.95 6.02 -23.76
C HIS A 302 0.66 5.84 -22.98
N LYS A 303 0.06 6.95 -22.54
CA LYS A 303 -1.21 6.99 -21.81
C LYS A 303 -1.22 6.02 -20.61
N SER A 304 -0.17 6.09 -19.79
CA SER A 304 -0.18 5.44 -18.48
C SER A 304 -1.40 5.94 -17.69
N GLY A 305 -2.00 5.08 -16.88
CA GLY A 305 -3.27 5.39 -16.21
C GLY A 305 -3.21 6.60 -15.26
N ASN A 306 -2.00 7.11 -14.97
CA ASN A 306 -1.71 8.29 -14.14
C ASN A 306 -1.79 9.67 -14.84
N ALA A 307 -2.58 9.81 -15.90
CA ALA A 307 -2.77 11.06 -16.67
C ALA A 307 -1.53 11.66 -17.36
N GLN A 308 -0.36 11.02 -17.23
CA GLN A 308 0.80 11.35 -18.05
C GLN A 308 0.55 10.92 -19.50
N LYS A 309 0.93 11.78 -20.45
CA LYS A 309 0.86 11.43 -21.88
C LYS A 309 1.86 10.32 -22.19
N GLU A 310 3.06 10.45 -21.64
CA GLU A 310 4.17 9.53 -21.80
C GLU A 310 4.92 9.42 -20.48
N THR A 311 5.21 8.19 -20.07
CA THR A 311 6.11 7.89 -18.95
C THR A 311 7.28 7.11 -19.50
N VAL A 312 8.50 7.63 -19.33
CA VAL A 312 9.73 6.92 -19.72
C VAL A 312 10.28 6.17 -18.51
N VAL A 313 10.37 4.86 -18.62
CA VAL A 313 10.94 4.01 -17.57
C VAL A 313 12.21 3.34 -18.10
N LYS A 314 13.24 3.30 -17.27
CA LYS A 314 14.54 2.73 -17.58
C LYS A 314 14.70 1.37 -16.91
N ASN A 315 15.21 0.41 -17.66
CA ASN A 315 15.60 -0.88 -17.12
C ASN A 315 17.11 -1.03 -17.03
N TYR A 316 17.53 -2.04 -16.27
CA TYR A 316 18.92 -2.40 -16.07
C TYR A 316 19.04 -3.92 -16.08
N GLU A 317 20.10 -4.42 -16.71
CA GLU A 317 20.49 -5.82 -16.68
C GLU A 317 21.73 -5.89 -15.79
N THR A 318 21.63 -6.62 -14.68
CA THR A 318 22.76 -6.78 -13.75
C THR A 318 23.76 -7.77 -14.32
N THR A 319 25.02 -7.36 -14.47
CA THR A 319 26.10 -8.21 -14.98
C THR A 319 27.05 -8.72 -13.90
N ASN A 320 27.22 -7.94 -12.83
CA ASN A 320 28.02 -8.34 -11.68
C ASN A 320 27.38 -7.76 -10.41
N PRO A 321 26.79 -8.59 -9.54
CA PRO A 321 26.09 -8.09 -8.37
C PRO A 321 27.04 -7.73 -7.22
N VAL A 322 26.62 -6.78 -6.37
CA VAL A 322 27.26 -6.57 -5.05
C VAL A 322 26.85 -7.71 -4.12
N LYS A 323 27.80 -8.27 -3.35
CA LYS A 323 27.52 -9.42 -2.51
C LYS A 323 27.91 -9.26 -1.04
N HIS A 324 27.17 -9.92 -0.16
CA HIS A 324 27.55 -10.18 1.24
C HIS A 324 27.87 -8.91 2.05
N ILE A 325 26.96 -7.93 1.98
CA ILE A 325 27.03 -6.69 2.78
C ILE A 325 26.03 -6.78 3.92
N GLN A 326 26.43 -6.34 5.12
CA GLN A 326 25.54 -6.17 6.26
C GLN A 326 25.57 -4.73 6.75
N ILE A 327 24.39 -4.14 6.96
CA ILE A 327 24.19 -2.83 7.58
C ILE A 327 23.43 -3.04 8.87
N SER A 328 23.95 -2.54 10.00
CA SER A 328 23.36 -2.82 11.31
C SER A 328 23.43 -1.68 12.31
N GLY A 329 22.34 -1.48 13.07
CA GLY A 329 22.35 -0.59 14.25
C GLY A 329 22.27 0.91 13.94
N ILE A 330 21.92 1.31 12.72
CA ILE A 330 21.96 2.70 12.27
C ILE A 330 20.56 3.31 12.23
N HIS A 331 20.43 4.54 12.71
CA HIS A 331 19.25 5.38 12.53
C HIS A 331 19.36 6.21 11.24
N PHE A 332 18.44 6.02 10.31
CA PHE A 332 18.33 6.74 9.04
C PHE A 332 17.17 7.74 9.10
N THR A 333 17.45 9.01 8.78
CA THR A 333 16.44 10.07 8.79
C THR A 333 16.74 11.19 7.80
N GLY A 334 15.75 12.03 7.48
CA GLY A 334 15.98 13.27 6.74
C GLY A 334 16.34 13.07 5.27
N THR A 335 15.44 12.45 4.50
CA THR A 335 15.49 12.40 3.02
C THR A 335 14.38 13.25 2.43
N LYS A 336 14.57 13.78 1.22
CA LYS A 336 13.60 14.63 0.52
C LYS A 336 12.32 13.85 0.17
N ARG A 337 11.17 14.54 0.17
CA ARG A 337 9.90 14.06 -0.37
C ARG A 337 9.96 13.75 -1.86
N THR A 338 9.22 12.72 -2.26
CA THR A 338 9.26 12.14 -3.62
C THR A 338 8.03 12.43 -4.46
N LEU A 339 7.17 13.35 -4.01
CA LEU A 339 5.84 13.62 -4.59
C LEU A 339 5.85 13.91 -6.10
N ARG A 340 6.87 14.63 -6.60
CA ARG A 340 6.96 14.94 -8.04
C ARG A 340 7.38 13.73 -8.85
N GLU A 341 8.21 12.89 -8.27
CA GLU A 341 8.88 11.76 -8.92
C GLU A 341 8.14 10.42 -8.77
N THR A 342 7.04 10.39 -8.01
CA THR A 342 6.11 9.26 -7.97
C THR A 342 5.29 9.21 -9.26
N ILE A 343 5.94 8.79 -10.36
CA ILE A 343 5.39 8.75 -11.72
C ILE A 343 5.32 7.35 -12.32
N GLU A 344 6.05 6.39 -11.76
CA GLU A 344 6.21 5.09 -12.40
C GLU A 344 5.03 4.17 -12.06
N PRO A 345 4.20 3.75 -13.04
CA PRO A 345 3.10 2.82 -12.79
C PRO A 345 3.62 1.40 -12.54
N LEU A 346 3.07 0.73 -11.54
CA LEU A 346 3.36 -0.70 -11.28
C LEU A 346 2.38 -1.58 -12.05
N LEU A 347 2.73 -1.85 -13.31
CA LEU A 347 1.89 -2.55 -14.29
C LEU A 347 0.46 -1.97 -14.30
N ARG A 348 -0.56 -2.83 -14.25
CA ARG A 348 -1.97 -2.44 -14.28
C ARG A 348 -2.56 -2.20 -12.90
N SER A 349 -1.77 -2.24 -11.82
CA SER A 349 -2.27 -1.83 -10.50
C SER A 349 -2.62 -0.35 -10.49
N ASP A 350 -3.27 0.10 -9.42
CA ASP A 350 -3.54 1.52 -9.22
C ASP A 350 -2.29 2.26 -8.68
N TRP A 351 -1.18 1.56 -8.37
CA TRP A 351 0.02 2.12 -7.73
C TRP A 351 0.94 2.86 -8.71
N CYS A 352 1.42 4.02 -8.30
CA CYS A 352 2.65 4.62 -8.82
C CYS A 352 3.74 4.67 -7.75
N VAL A 353 5.01 4.63 -8.14
CA VAL A 353 6.14 4.76 -7.24
C VAL A 353 7.17 5.75 -7.74
N TYR A 354 7.91 6.33 -6.79
CA TYR A 354 9.27 6.75 -7.03
C TYR A 354 10.19 5.53 -6.89
N ARG A 355 10.91 5.15 -7.95
CA ARG A 355 11.85 4.02 -7.94
C ARG A 355 13.16 4.38 -7.25
N GLY A 356 13.10 4.42 -5.92
CA GLY A 356 14.23 4.70 -5.03
C GLY A 356 13.78 4.85 -3.59
N GLY A 357 14.73 4.93 -2.65
CA GLY A 357 14.47 5.05 -1.21
C GLY A 357 15.72 5.49 -0.44
N ALA A 358 15.58 5.72 0.87
CA ALA A 358 16.72 6.07 1.72
C ALA A 358 17.87 5.07 1.62
N ILE A 359 17.55 3.77 1.49
CA ILE A 359 18.46 2.75 0.99
C ILE A 359 17.92 2.21 -0.34
N HIS A 360 18.67 2.37 -1.42
CA HIS A 360 18.33 1.86 -2.74
C HIS A 360 19.26 0.71 -3.11
N ILE A 361 18.69 -0.48 -3.30
CA ILE A 361 19.41 -1.73 -3.56
C ILE A 361 19.07 -2.21 -4.97
N ARG A 362 20.08 -2.38 -5.83
CA ARG A 362 19.91 -2.86 -7.21
C ARG A 362 21.06 -3.75 -7.63
N GLY A 363 20.76 -4.92 -8.18
CA GLY A 363 21.79 -5.81 -8.69
C GLY A 363 22.63 -6.38 -7.57
N THR A 364 22.00 -7.03 -6.58
CA THR A 364 22.71 -7.49 -5.37
C THR A 364 22.34 -8.91 -4.95
N GLU A 365 23.21 -9.53 -4.16
CA GLU A 365 22.98 -10.84 -3.55
C GLU A 365 23.42 -10.83 -2.08
N HIS A 366 22.65 -11.44 -1.19
CA HIS A 366 23.03 -11.60 0.23
C HIS A 366 23.30 -10.26 0.95
N ILE A 367 22.37 -9.31 0.81
CA ILE A 367 22.42 -8.04 1.54
C ILE A 367 21.52 -8.15 2.77
N VAL A 368 22.05 -7.75 3.93
CA VAL A 368 21.30 -7.76 5.20
C VAL A 368 21.22 -6.33 5.75
N VAL A 369 20.01 -5.86 6.01
CA VAL A 369 19.75 -4.60 6.74
C VAL A 369 19.01 -4.98 8.01
N LYS A 370 19.68 -4.84 9.17
CA LYS A 370 19.15 -5.33 10.44
C LYS A 370 19.31 -4.38 11.61
N ASN A 371 18.39 -4.43 12.56
CA ASN A 371 18.45 -3.63 13.79
C ASN A 371 18.65 -2.12 13.54
N CYS A 372 18.21 -1.62 12.39
CA CYS A 372 18.24 -0.21 12.04
C CYS A 372 16.90 0.44 12.40
N SER A 373 16.86 1.77 12.43
CA SER A 373 15.60 2.49 12.38
C SER A 373 15.55 3.48 11.22
N PHE A 374 14.36 3.60 10.62
CA PHE A 374 14.04 4.44 9.48
C PHE A 374 12.91 5.36 9.91
N GLU A 375 13.26 6.58 10.29
CA GLU A 375 12.31 7.47 10.91
C GLU A 375 12.33 8.84 10.25
N GLU A 376 11.15 9.42 10.08
CA GLU A 376 11.00 10.75 9.50
C GLU A 376 11.72 10.88 8.14
N LEU A 377 11.57 9.88 7.27
CA LEU A 377 12.01 9.98 5.87
C LEU A 377 10.97 10.67 4.98
N GLY A 378 11.42 11.33 3.91
CA GLY A 378 10.54 12.07 3.00
C GLY A 378 9.82 11.19 1.98
N GLY A 379 10.37 10.04 1.64
CA GLY A 379 9.83 9.11 0.65
C GLY A 379 9.88 7.66 1.15
N ASN A 380 10.24 6.72 0.27
CA ASN A 380 10.40 5.32 0.64
C ASN A 380 11.62 5.11 1.55
N ALA A 381 11.56 4.12 2.45
CA ALA A 381 12.69 3.79 3.31
C ALA A 381 13.70 2.85 2.62
N VAL A 382 13.28 1.64 2.25
CA VAL A 382 14.11 0.66 1.54
C VAL A 382 13.46 0.30 0.20
N PHE A 383 14.22 0.41 -0.88
CA PHE A 383 13.76 0.05 -2.22
C PHE A 383 14.69 -1.02 -2.83
N ILE A 384 14.14 -2.22 -3.03
CA ILE A 384 14.80 -3.37 -3.67
C ILE A 384 14.36 -3.41 -5.14
N ASP A 385 15.25 -3.00 -6.02
CA ASP A 385 14.98 -2.67 -7.42
C ASP A 385 15.58 -3.69 -8.39
N SER A 386 14.75 -4.24 -9.28
CA SER A 386 15.19 -5.15 -10.35
C SER A 386 15.90 -6.39 -9.78
N TYR A 387 16.97 -6.89 -10.42
CA TYR A 387 17.68 -8.11 -9.98
C TYR A 387 18.17 -8.00 -8.53
N ASN A 388 17.63 -8.84 -7.63
CA ASN A 388 18.17 -9.04 -6.28
C ASN A 388 17.89 -10.46 -5.78
N ARG A 389 18.83 -11.07 -5.05
CA ARG A 389 18.65 -12.41 -4.44
C ARG A 389 19.02 -12.40 -2.96
N ASN A 390 18.25 -13.10 -2.14
CA ASN A 390 18.59 -13.32 -0.73
C ASN A 390 18.82 -12.00 0.04
N ILE A 391 17.92 -11.02 -0.15
CA ILE A 391 17.95 -9.77 0.62
C ILE A 391 17.15 -9.96 1.89
N GLU A 392 17.72 -9.56 3.02
CA GLU A 392 17.10 -9.67 4.34
C GLU A 392 16.90 -8.27 4.95
N ILE A 393 15.64 -7.91 5.21
CA ILE A 393 15.25 -6.72 5.98
C ILE A 393 14.71 -7.23 7.31
N LYS A 394 15.52 -7.12 8.37
CA LYS A 394 15.28 -7.87 9.62
C LYS A 394 15.33 -7.03 10.89
N SER A 395 14.33 -7.17 11.76
CA SER A 395 14.36 -6.56 13.10
C SER A 395 14.56 -5.03 13.08
N ASN A 396 14.02 -4.34 12.08
CA ASN A 396 14.11 -2.89 11.96
C ASN A 396 12.85 -2.19 12.48
N LEU A 397 13.01 -0.92 12.86
CA LEU A 397 11.91 0.00 13.14
C LEU A 397 11.70 0.94 11.95
N PHE A 398 10.47 1.05 11.45
CA PHE A 398 10.06 2.05 10.47
C PHE A 398 8.95 2.92 11.07
N GLN A 399 9.14 4.24 11.06
CA GLN A 399 8.19 5.14 11.71
C GLN A 399 8.10 6.52 11.03
N ASN A 400 6.88 6.99 10.79
CA ASN A 400 6.62 8.34 10.23
C ASN A 400 7.28 8.60 8.86
N ASN A 401 7.42 7.57 8.02
CA ASN A 401 8.00 7.72 6.69
C ASN A 401 7.01 8.27 5.67
N GLY A 402 7.52 9.02 4.70
CA GLY A 402 6.73 9.80 3.75
C GLY A 402 5.92 8.96 2.77
N SER A 403 6.42 7.78 2.40
CA SER A 403 5.78 6.82 1.49
C SER A 403 5.94 5.39 2.05
N THR A 404 6.04 4.37 1.21
CA THR A 404 6.14 2.96 1.59
C THR A 404 7.45 2.63 2.30
N ASP A 405 7.41 1.81 3.35
CA ASP A 405 8.60 1.45 4.11
C ASP A 405 9.52 0.50 3.33
N VAL A 406 9.00 -0.62 2.81
CA VAL A 406 9.78 -1.59 2.02
C VAL A 406 9.12 -1.86 0.68
N ASN A 407 9.83 -1.56 -0.42
CA ASN A 407 9.42 -1.90 -1.78
C ASN A 407 10.30 -3.03 -2.35
N LEU A 408 9.66 -4.03 -2.97
CA LEU A 408 10.31 -5.04 -3.80
C LEU A 408 9.70 -4.97 -5.20
N VAL A 409 10.42 -4.35 -6.14
CA VAL A 409 9.89 -4.02 -7.46
C VAL A 409 10.85 -4.43 -8.56
N GLY A 410 10.44 -5.40 -9.37
CA GLY A 410 11.20 -5.83 -10.53
C GLY A 410 11.17 -4.88 -11.72
N SER A 411 11.83 -5.33 -12.78
CA SER A 411 11.86 -4.68 -14.09
C SER A 411 10.65 -5.09 -14.92
N PHE A 412 10.01 -4.14 -15.59
CA PHE A 412 8.93 -4.45 -16.53
C PHE A 412 9.45 -5.23 -17.76
N ALA A 413 10.74 -5.16 -18.09
CA ALA A 413 11.31 -5.98 -19.17
C ALA A 413 11.39 -7.46 -18.81
N ALA A 414 11.36 -7.80 -17.52
CA ALA A 414 11.24 -9.19 -17.08
C ALA A 414 9.80 -9.72 -17.29
N VAL A 415 8.82 -8.85 -17.52
CA VAL A 415 7.40 -9.22 -17.71
C VAL A 415 7.09 -9.51 -19.18
N ARG A 416 6.25 -10.53 -19.40
CA ARG A 416 5.71 -10.87 -20.71
C ARG A 416 4.40 -10.13 -20.93
N ASP A 417 4.25 -9.55 -22.12
CA ASP A 417 3.14 -8.66 -22.48
C ASP A 417 2.77 -7.62 -21.39
N PRO A 418 3.75 -6.82 -20.90
CA PRO A 418 3.48 -5.87 -19.84
C PRO A 418 2.45 -4.83 -20.30
N SER A 419 1.57 -4.45 -19.38
CA SER A 419 0.54 -3.45 -19.61
C SER A 419 0.41 -2.56 -18.39
N PHE A 420 -0.02 -1.31 -18.61
CA PHE A 420 0.11 -0.24 -17.61
C PHE A 420 -1.20 0.50 -17.31
N SER A 421 -2.30 0.09 -17.95
CA SER A 421 -3.62 0.65 -17.72
C SER A 421 -4.61 -0.47 -17.48
N PHE A 422 -5.48 -0.30 -16.49
CA PHE A 422 -6.59 -1.21 -16.25
C PHE A 422 -7.54 -1.29 -17.46
N GLN A 423 -7.54 -0.30 -18.36
CA GLN A 423 -8.39 -0.28 -19.56
C GLN A 423 -7.85 -1.10 -20.74
N HIS A 424 -6.57 -1.48 -20.73
CA HIS A 424 -5.99 -2.22 -21.85
C HIS A 424 -6.57 -3.63 -21.96
N LEU A 425 -6.91 -4.04 -23.18
CA LEU A 425 -7.31 -5.42 -23.44
C LEU A 425 -6.07 -6.31 -23.64
N PRO A 426 -6.18 -7.61 -23.36
CA PRO A 426 -5.17 -8.60 -23.74
C PRO A 426 -4.84 -8.55 -25.23
N PRO A 427 -3.60 -8.93 -25.64
CA PRO A 427 -3.26 -9.19 -27.03
C PRO A 427 -4.21 -10.23 -27.64
N ALA A 428 -4.34 -10.28 -28.97
CA ALA A 428 -5.20 -11.26 -29.63
C ALA A 428 -4.84 -12.70 -29.24
N LEU A 429 -5.84 -13.59 -29.29
CA LEU A 429 -5.76 -14.96 -28.77
C LEU A 429 -4.67 -15.81 -29.46
N ASP A 430 -4.26 -15.46 -30.67
CA ASP A 430 -3.19 -16.10 -31.45
C ASP A 430 -1.86 -15.34 -31.42
N GLU A 431 -1.81 -14.17 -30.79
CA GLU A 431 -0.63 -13.30 -30.68
C GLU A 431 -0.05 -13.26 -29.25
N ILE A 432 -0.84 -13.62 -28.23
CA ILE A 432 -0.45 -13.57 -26.82
C ILE A 432 0.72 -14.51 -26.50
N ASP A 433 1.71 -14.04 -25.72
CA ASP A 433 2.82 -14.87 -25.27
C ASP A 433 2.32 -15.90 -24.24
N THR A 434 2.33 -17.18 -24.62
CA THR A 434 1.89 -18.29 -23.75
C THR A 434 2.99 -18.86 -22.87
N THR A 435 4.18 -18.28 -22.88
CA THR A 435 5.32 -18.74 -22.07
C THR A 435 5.06 -18.43 -20.60
N ILE A 436 5.24 -19.44 -19.74
CA ILE A 436 5.08 -19.35 -18.29
C ILE A 436 6.27 -18.62 -17.68
N GLY A 437 5.98 -17.75 -16.72
CA GLY A 437 6.99 -17.07 -15.92
C GLY A 437 7.67 -15.89 -16.64
N PRO A 438 8.79 -15.40 -16.06
CA PRO A 438 9.46 -14.19 -16.52
C PRO A 438 10.20 -14.36 -17.87
N LYS A 439 10.57 -13.23 -18.50
CA LYS A 439 11.48 -13.13 -19.66
C LYS A 439 12.95 -13.17 -19.27
N SER A 440 13.29 -12.57 -18.13
CA SER A 440 14.66 -12.47 -17.60
C SER A 440 14.64 -12.62 -16.08
N ASN A 441 15.81 -12.58 -15.44
CA ASN A 441 15.92 -12.67 -13.98
C ASN A 441 15.88 -11.32 -13.26
N ASP A 442 15.58 -10.21 -13.97
CA ASP A 442 15.68 -8.83 -13.47
C ASP A 442 14.53 -8.44 -12.53
N TYR A 443 14.38 -9.20 -11.46
CA TYR A 443 13.37 -9.01 -10.42
C TYR A 443 13.91 -9.44 -9.05
N PRO A 444 13.36 -8.92 -7.93
CA PRO A 444 13.68 -9.42 -6.60
C PRO A 444 13.15 -10.83 -6.42
N ALA A 445 14.00 -11.74 -5.94
CA ALA A 445 13.57 -13.08 -5.57
C ALA A 445 14.26 -13.60 -4.32
N ASP A 446 13.62 -14.55 -3.65
CA ASP A 446 14.19 -15.25 -2.50
C ASP A 446 14.57 -14.27 -1.36
N CYS A 447 13.81 -13.18 -1.21
CA CYS A 447 14.05 -12.15 -0.19
C CYS A 447 13.17 -12.38 1.05
N LEU A 448 13.65 -11.92 2.19
CA LEU A 448 13.02 -12.04 3.50
C LEU A 448 12.80 -10.66 4.13
N VAL A 449 11.56 -10.37 4.52
CA VAL A 449 11.22 -9.24 5.38
C VAL A 449 10.67 -9.80 6.68
N GLU A 450 11.49 -9.76 7.73
CA GLU A 450 11.24 -10.47 8.98
C GLU A 450 11.32 -9.58 10.22
N ASP A 451 10.40 -9.76 11.17
CA ASP A 451 10.52 -9.18 12.52
C ASP A 451 10.59 -7.64 12.54
N ASN A 452 10.01 -6.96 11.55
CA ASN A 452 10.04 -5.50 11.49
C ASN A 452 8.79 -4.89 12.13
N LEU A 453 8.98 -3.75 12.81
CA LEU A 453 7.89 -2.90 13.27
C LEU A 453 7.73 -1.73 12.31
N MET A 454 6.57 -1.63 11.66
CA MET A 454 6.25 -0.57 10.69
C MET A 454 5.03 0.21 11.16
N MET A 455 5.19 1.50 11.41
CA MET A 455 4.10 2.35 11.91
C MET A 455 4.04 3.68 11.17
N ARG A 456 2.84 4.06 10.71
CA ARG A 456 2.59 5.40 10.17
C ARG A 456 3.44 5.72 8.93
N CYS A 457 3.60 4.76 8.03
CA CYS A 457 4.09 5.05 6.68
C CYS A 457 3.10 5.96 5.91
N GLY A 458 3.49 6.46 4.74
CA GLY A 458 2.62 7.31 3.92
C GLY A 458 2.22 8.62 4.60
N ARG A 459 3.15 9.28 5.32
CA ARG A 459 2.88 10.60 5.92
C ARG A 459 2.54 11.66 4.87
N PHE A 460 3.08 11.53 3.65
CA PHE A 460 2.80 12.41 2.53
C PHE A 460 2.03 11.70 1.41
N GLU A 461 2.54 10.57 0.93
CA GLU A 461 1.91 9.77 -0.12
C GLU A 461 0.91 8.78 0.49
N LYS A 462 -0.36 8.83 0.07
CA LYS A 462 -1.44 8.02 0.69
C LYS A 462 -1.73 6.71 -0.03
N GLN A 463 -1.11 6.49 -1.18
CA GLN A 463 -1.07 5.19 -1.84
C GLN A 463 0.22 4.45 -1.46
N ALA A 464 0.35 4.20 -0.16
CA ALA A 464 1.54 3.64 0.46
C ALA A 464 1.17 2.48 1.40
N SER A 465 2.13 1.59 1.64
CA SER A 465 1.99 0.45 2.54
C SER A 465 3.23 0.26 3.43
N GLY A 466 3.16 -0.62 4.42
CA GLY A 466 4.39 -1.06 5.09
C GLY A 466 5.27 -1.82 4.10
N ILE A 467 4.70 -2.80 3.41
CA ILE A 467 5.40 -3.62 2.42
C ILE A 467 4.65 -3.59 1.09
N ASN A 468 5.35 -3.33 0.00
CA ASN A 468 4.82 -3.35 -1.37
C ASN A 468 5.66 -4.29 -2.25
N ILE A 469 4.98 -5.17 -2.98
CA ILE A 469 5.58 -6.14 -3.90
C ILE A 469 5.02 -5.92 -5.30
N SER A 470 5.88 -5.94 -6.31
CA SER A 470 5.50 -5.96 -7.72
C SER A 470 6.60 -6.64 -8.52
N MET A 471 6.25 -7.40 -9.56
CA MET A 471 7.26 -8.00 -10.45
C MET A 471 8.36 -8.73 -9.68
N SER A 472 7.97 -9.61 -8.76
CA SER A 472 8.88 -10.27 -7.81
C SER A 472 8.47 -11.72 -7.59
N SER A 473 9.30 -12.55 -6.97
CA SER A 473 8.92 -13.95 -6.73
C SER A 473 9.55 -14.52 -5.45
N ARG A 474 8.89 -15.48 -4.81
CA ARG A 474 9.43 -16.17 -3.62
C ARG A 474 9.88 -15.20 -2.51
N ILE A 475 9.07 -14.17 -2.28
CA ILE A 475 9.28 -13.22 -1.19
C ILE A 475 8.61 -13.76 0.07
N THR A 476 9.37 -13.85 1.16
CA THR A 476 8.86 -14.28 2.46
C THR A 476 8.67 -13.06 3.36
N LEU A 477 7.45 -12.83 3.81
CA LEU A 477 7.09 -11.81 4.79
C LEU A 477 6.65 -12.51 6.07
N ARG A 478 7.42 -12.40 7.15
CA ARG A 478 7.05 -13.05 8.40
C ARG A 478 7.34 -12.29 9.68
N HIS A 479 6.51 -12.50 10.70
CA HIS A 479 6.70 -11.88 12.01
C HIS A 479 6.78 -10.34 11.99
N ASN A 480 6.20 -9.68 10.99
CA ASN A 480 6.15 -8.22 10.98
C ASN A 480 4.90 -7.75 11.72
N THR A 481 5.03 -6.63 12.45
CA THR A 481 3.88 -5.89 12.97
C THR A 481 3.76 -4.58 12.19
N ILE A 482 2.63 -4.39 11.52
CA ILE A 482 2.40 -3.24 10.63
C ILE A 482 1.10 -2.56 11.05
N SER A 483 1.17 -1.26 11.36
CA SER A 483 -0.01 -0.52 11.81
C SER A 483 -0.06 0.94 11.41
N HIS A 484 -1.24 1.54 11.59
CA HIS A 484 -1.50 2.95 11.33
C HIS A 484 -1.19 3.36 9.88
N THR A 485 -1.56 2.51 8.92
CA THR A 485 -1.28 2.75 7.50
C THR A 485 -2.43 3.51 6.83
N PRO A 486 -2.15 4.47 5.94
CA PRO A 486 -3.21 5.18 5.21
C PRO A 486 -3.97 4.24 4.27
N ARG A 487 -3.28 3.22 3.75
CA ARG A 487 -3.82 2.15 2.89
C ARG A 487 -3.41 0.76 3.41
N ALA A 488 -2.94 -0.17 2.57
CA ALA A 488 -2.61 -1.52 3.00
C ALA A 488 -1.44 -1.57 3.99
N ALA A 489 -1.39 -2.62 4.80
CA ALA A 489 -0.15 -3.02 5.47
C ALA A 489 0.78 -3.73 4.49
N ILE A 490 0.25 -4.69 3.74
CA ILE A 490 0.97 -5.49 2.74
C ILE A 490 0.22 -5.42 1.41
N ASN A 491 0.90 -5.06 0.33
CA ASN A 491 0.33 -4.93 -1.00
C ASN A 491 1.13 -5.72 -2.04
N ILE A 492 0.43 -6.38 -2.98
CA ILE A 492 0.99 -7.01 -4.18
C ILE A 492 0.34 -6.40 -5.43
N CYS A 493 1.11 -5.75 -6.29
CA CYS A 493 0.58 -4.98 -7.43
C CYS A 493 0.13 -5.83 -8.63
N ASP A 494 0.50 -7.09 -8.70
CA ASP A 494 0.32 -7.91 -9.91
C ASP A 494 0.44 -9.41 -9.60
N GLY A 495 0.08 -10.27 -10.56
CA GLY A 495 0.17 -11.73 -10.42
C GLY A 495 1.58 -12.27 -10.63
N THR A 496 2.57 -11.43 -10.98
CA THR A 496 3.92 -11.90 -11.30
C THR A 496 4.75 -12.08 -10.02
N TRP A 497 5.55 -13.12 -9.86
CA TRP A 497 5.34 -14.49 -10.36
C TRP A 497 5.02 -15.46 -9.23
N GLY A 498 4.49 -14.94 -8.14
CA GLY A 498 4.03 -15.68 -6.98
C GLY A 498 5.15 -16.43 -6.23
N GLY A 499 4.76 -17.49 -5.52
CA GLY A 499 5.63 -18.22 -4.60
C GLY A 499 5.88 -17.46 -3.29
N HIS A 500 5.17 -16.36 -3.07
CA HIS A 500 5.30 -15.56 -1.85
C HIS A 500 4.75 -16.33 -0.65
N ILE A 501 5.39 -16.16 0.50
CA ILE A 501 4.93 -16.71 1.78
C ILE A 501 4.69 -15.54 2.71
N ILE A 502 3.44 -15.31 3.08
CA ILE A 502 3.02 -14.27 4.01
C ILE A 502 2.51 -14.98 5.27
N GLU A 503 3.32 -14.99 6.34
CA GLU A 503 2.97 -15.74 7.54
C GLU A 503 3.34 -15.07 8.87
N TRP A 504 2.56 -15.33 9.92
CA TRP A 504 2.85 -14.79 11.26
C TRP A 504 2.93 -13.27 11.35
N ASN A 505 2.34 -12.53 10.41
CA ASN A 505 2.28 -11.08 10.50
C ASN A 505 1.08 -10.65 11.34
N ASP A 506 1.20 -9.49 12.00
CA ASP A 506 0.14 -8.84 12.77
C ASP A 506 -0.11 -7.45 12.18
N CYS A 507 -1.23 -7.28 11.48
CA CYS A 507 -1.60 -6.04 10.82
C CYS A 507 -2.88 -5.49 11.43
N PHE A 508 -2.87 -4.24 11.87
CA PHE A 508 -4.05 -3.59 12.46
C PHE A 508 -4.03 -2.08 12.25
N GLU A 509 -5.18 -1.43 12.40
CA GLU A 509 -5.32 0.00 12.13
C GLU A 509 -4.85 0.37 10.72
N THR A 510 -5.40 -0.34 9.74
CA THR A 510 -5.04 -0.21 8.32
C THR A 510 -6.19 0.40 7.51
N VAL A 511 -5.85 0.98 6.35
CA VAL A 511 -6.80 1.67 5.47
C VAL A 511 -7.47 2.84 6.21
N LEU A 512 -6.68 3.63 6.94
CA LEU A 512 -7.19 4.70 7.80
C LEU A 512 -7.53 5.99 7.06
N GLU A 513 -6.86 6.29 5.95
CA GLU A 513 -7.08 7.55 5.21
C GLU A 513 -7.69 7.29 3.82
N THR A 514 -7.77 6.03 3.41
CA THR A 514 -8.25 5.58 2.08
C THR A 514 -9.44 4.63 2.25
N HIS A 515 -9.94 4.04 1.16
CA HIS A 515 -11.06 3.08 1.19
C HIS A 515 -10.99 2.08 0.00
N ASP A 516 -11.75 0.98 0.03
CA ASP A 516 -11.84 -0.04 -1.04
C ASP A 516 -10.49 -0.74 -1.23
N HIS A 517 -10.07 -1.41 -0.15
CA HIS A 517 -8.78 -2.09 -0.06
C HIS A 517 -8.77 -3.06 1.13
N GLY A 518 -7.61 -3.65 1.44
CA GLY A 518 -7.45 -4.42 2.66
C GLY A 518 -6.14 -4.23 3.41
N ALA A 519 -6.07 -4.83 4.61
CA ALA A 519 -4.84 -4.89 5.39
C ALA A 519 -3.77 -5.65 4.59
N PHE A 520 -4.15 -6.79 4.02
CA PHE A 520 -3.50 -7.36 2.85
C PHE A 520 -4.31 -7.01 1.59
N ASN A 521 -3.63 -6.60 0.52
CA ASN A 521 -4.23 -6.49 -0.81
C ASN A 521 -3.37 -7.13 -1.90
N SER A 522 -4.02 -7.65 -2.95
CA SER A 522 -3.35 -7.96 -4.20
C SER A 522 -4.18 -7.68 -5.45
N TRP A 523 -3.50 -7.36 -6.54
CA TRP A 523 -4.02 -7.42 -7.91
C TRP A 523 -3.37 -8.57 -8.68
N GLY A 524 -4.09 -9.12 -9.66
CA GLY A 524 -3.63 -10.14 -10.62
C GLY A 524 -4.12 -9.83 -12.04
N ARG A 525 -4.05 -8.55 -12.44
CA ARG A 525 -4.44 -8.06 -13.77
C ARG A 525 -3.42 -8.50 -14.85
N ASP A 526 -3.20 -9.80 -14.95
CA ASP A 526 -2.17 -10.45 -15.78
C ASP A 526 -2.48 -10.35 -17.28
N ARG A 527 -1.58 -10.87 -18.13
CA ARG A 527 -1.66 -10.67 -19.59
C ARG A 527 -2.93 -11.18 -20.27
N TYR A 528 -3.68 -12.08 -19.62
CA TYR A 528 -4.94 -12.64 -20.12
C TYR A 528 -6.20 -11.93 -19.57
N TRP A 529 -6.05 -10.99 -18.63
CA TRP A 529 -7.14 -10.44 -17.82
C TRP A 529 -8.10 -9.55 -18.63
N PHE A 530 -9.41 -9.74 -18.40
CA PHE A 530 -10.50 -8.91 -18.93
C PHE A 530 -11.34 -8.33 -17.79
N ARG A 531 -11.61 -7.04 -17.80
CA ARG A 531 -12.44 -6.42 -16.76
C ARG A 531 -13.82 -7.10 -16.63
N ALA A 532 -14.28 -7.22 -15.39
CA ALA A 532 -15.62 -7.68 -15.04
C ALA A 532 -16.36 -6.63 -14.19
N GLY A 533 -17.67 -6.57 -14.40
CA GLY A 533 -18.65 -5.78 -13.65
C GLY A 533 -19.67 -6.68 -12.96
N PRO A 534 -20.72 -6.11 -12.34
CA PRO A 534 -21.71 -6.88 -11.57
C PRO A 534 -22.31 -8.09 -12.31
N SER A 535 -22.55 -8.00 -13.62
CA SER A 535 -23.07 -9.08 -14.47
C SER A 535 -22.01 -10.07 -14.99
N GLY A 536 -20.75 -9.91 -14.58
CA GLY A 536 -19.61 -10.73 -15.00
C GLY A 536 -18.70 -9.99 -15.99
N PRO A 537 -17.94 -10.71 -16.83
CA PRO A 537 -17.02 -10.07 -17.78
C PRO A 537 -17.71 -9.07 -18.70
N ASP A 538 -17.12 -7.89 -18.86
CA ASP A 538 -17.72 -6.78 -19.61
C ASP A 538 -17.70 -7.00 -21.13
N PHE A 539 -16.66 -7.68 -21.61
CA PHE A 539 -16.42 -7.88 -23.04
C PHE A 539 -17.06 -9.19 -23.47
N ARG A 540 -18.08 -9.10 -24.33
CA ARG A 540 -18.88 -10.24 -24.81
C ARG A 540 -19.05 -10.21 -26.32
N ASP A 541 -19.23 -11.38 -26.92
CA ASP A 541 -19.61 -11.52 -28.32
C ASP A 541 -21.09 -11.16 -28.53
N LYS A 542 -21.53 -11.20 -29.79
CA LYS A 542 -22.93 -10.93 -30.19
C LYS A 542 -23.97 -11.91 -29.62
N ASN A 543 -23.53 -13.04 -29.05
CA ASN A 543 -24.39 -14.04 -28.44
C ASN A 543 -24.32 -13.97 -26.90
N GLY A 544 -23.62 -12.97 -26.34
CA GLY A 544 -23.46 -12.77 -24.90
C GLY A 544 -22.35 -13.62 -24.26
N LYS A 545 -21.57 -14.39 -25.03
CA LYS A 545 -20.45 -15.17 -24.51
C LYS A 545 -19.29 -14.24 -24.15
N ALA A 546 -18.78 -14.35 -22.94
CA ALA A 546 -17.65 -13.57 -22.46
C ALA A 546 -16.38 -13.87 -23.27
N MET A 547 -15.64 -12.82 -23.65
CA MET A 547 -14.41 -12.95 -24.45
C MET A 547 -13.34 -13.75 -23.71
N ILE A 548 -13.22 -13.59 -22.39
CA ILE A 548 -12.32 -14.38 -21.54
C ILE A 548 -12.58 -15.90 -21.65
N SER A 549 -13.83 -16.33 -21.90
CA SER A 549 -14.14 -17.76 -22.06
C SER A 549 -13.37 -18.40 -23.22
N TYR A 550 -13.16 -17.67 -24.33
CA TYR A 550 -12.37 -18.20 -25.46
C TYR A 550 -10.89 -18.38 -25.09
N TYR A 551 -10.34 -17.50 -24.24
CA TYR A 551 -8.97 -17.64 -23.74
C TYR A 551 -8.83 -18.87 -22.87
N ILE A 552 -9.73 -19.06 -21.91
CA ILE A 552 -9.68 -20.19 -20.98
C ILE A 552 -9.97 -21.52 -21.70
N GLU A 553 -10.87 -21.54 -22.68
CA GLU A 553 -11.15 -22.74 -23.47
C GLU A 553 -9.96 -23.17 -24.33
N LYS A 554 -9.28 -22.21 -24.98
CA LYS A 554 -8.09 -22.50 -25.81
C LYS A 554 -6.85 -22.76 -24.95
N TYR A 555 -6.70 -22.02 -23.86
CA TYR A 555 -5.56 -22.07 -22.94
C TYR A 555 -6.03 -22.24 -21.49
N PRO A 556 -6.42 -23.45 -21.06
CA PRO A 556 -6.90 -23.69 -19.70
C PRO A 556 -5.92 -23.36 -18.57
N ASN A 557 -4.62 -23.24 -18.90
CA ASN A 557 -3.55 -22.91 -17.97
C ASN A 557 -3.13 -21.43 -18.02
N ALA A 558 -3.81 -20.58 -18.81
CA ALA A 558 -3.49 -19.15 -18.89
C ALA A 558 -3.48 -18.43 -17.53
N PRO A 559 -4.36 -18.76 -16.56
CA PRO A 559 -4.31 -18.17 -15.22
C PRO A 559 -3.01 -18.43 -14.47
N LEU A 560 -2.23 -19.44 -14.86
CA LEU A 560 -0.98 -19.83 -14.20
C LEU A 560 0.26 -19.44 -15.03
N TRP A 561 0.13 -18.56 -16.04
CA TRP A 561 1.28 -18.09 -16.81
C TRP A 561 2.13 -17.09 -16.00
N ASP A 562 1.48 -16.08 -15.42
CA ASP A 562 2.16 -15.04 -14.62
C ASP A 562 2.20 -15.47 -13.14
N ALA A 563 1.05 -15.76 -12.53
CA ALA A 563 0.94 -16.32 -11.17
C ALA A 563 1.27 -17.82 -11.09
N TYR A 564 2.39 -18.26 -11.68
CA TYR A 564 2.68 -19.68 -11.86
C TYR A 564 3.11 -20.41 -10.58
N GLN A 565 3.69 -19.69 -9.61
CA GLN A 565 3.95 -20.24 -8.27
C GLN A 565 2.86 -19.79 -7.31
N THR A 566 2.35 -20.72 -6.52
CA THR A 566 1.27 -20.43 -5.58
C THR A 566 1.75 -19.49 -4.47
N THR A 567 1.00 -18.41 -4.25
CA THR A 567 1.21 -17.51 -3.11
C THR A 567 0.45 -18.04 -1.91
N THR A 568 1.12 -18.12 -0.75
CA THR A 568 0.54 -18.63 0.50
C THR A 568 0.39 -17.51 1.52
N ILE A 569 -0.82 -17.36 2.08
CA ILE A 569 -1.13 -16.47 3.20
C ILE A 569 -1.60 -17.34 4.37
N ARG A 570 -0.79 -17.44 5.43
CA ARG A 570 -1.14 -18.30 6.57
C ARG A 570 -0.71 -17.82 7.94
N ASN A 571 -1.42 -18.23 8.99
CA ASN A 571 -1.04 -17.89 10.37
C ASN A 571 -0.88 -16.38 10.60
N ASN A 572 -1.64 -15.53 9.89
CA ASN A 572 -1.60 -14.08 10.11
C ASN A 572 -2.80 -13.62 10.94
N ARG A 573 -2.64 -12.47 11.60
CA ARG A 573 -3.74 -11.71 12.20
C ARG A 573 -3.87 -10.38 11.46
N MET A 574 -5.05 -10.12 10.90
CA MET A 574 -5.29 -9.01 9.98
C MET A 574 -6.55 -8.24 10.40
N GLN A 575 -6.43 -6.93 10.51
CA GLN A 575 -7.54 -6.00 10.74
C GLN A 575 -7.44 -4.82 9.76
N CYS A 576 -8.52 -4.64 9.00
CA CYS A 576 -8.82 -3.49 8.17
C CYS A 576 -10.03 -2.75 8.75
N ASP A 577 -9.92 -1.43 8.89
CA ASP A 577 -11.01 -0.63 9.44
C ASP A 577 -11.99 -0.14 8.36
N HIS A 578 -11.55 -0.06 7.10
CA HIS A 578 -12.34 0.49 5.97
C HIS A 578 -12.18 -0.34 4.69
N GLY A 579 -12.57 -1.61 4.75
CA GLY A 579 -12.49 -2.55 3.64
C GLY A 579 -12.44 -4.00 4.13
N TRP A 580 -11.55 -4.82 3.56
CA TRP A 580 -11.39 -6.24 3.89
C TRP A 580 -10.09 -6.51 4.65
N ASP A 581 -10.05 -7.51 5.52
CA ASP A 581 -8.79 -7.86 6.19
C ASP A 581 -7.81 -8.49 5.18
N ILE A 582 -8.33 -9.33 4.28
CA ILE A 582 -7.61 -9.89 3.13
C ILE A 582 -8.41 -9.57 1.86
N ASP A 583 -7.83 -8.74 1.00
CA ASP A 583 -8.44 -8.30 -0.26
C ASP A 583 -7.68 -8.88 -1.47
N LEU A 584 -8.19 -9.96 -2.06
CA LEU A 584 -7.76 -10.40 -3.40
C LEU A 584 -8.61 -9.67 -4.45
N ASP A 585 -8.07 -8.57 -4.97
CA ASP A 585 -8.72 -7.70 -5.94
C ASP A 585 -8.53 -8.20 -7.39
N ASP A 586 -8.73 -7.34 -8.39
CA ASP A 586 -8.85 -7.70 -9.80
C ASP A 586 -7.86 -8.75 -10.29
N GLY A 587 -8.36 -9.91 -10.71
CA GLY A 587 -7.58 -10.95 -11.38
C GLY A 587 -6.69 -11.81 -10.49
N SER A 588 -6.61 -11.51 -9.19
CA SER A 588 -5.76 -12.24 -8.25
C SER A 588 -6.04 -13.75 -8.32
N THR A 589 -4.98 -14.52 -8.61
CA THR A 589 -5.05 -15.92 -9.03
C THR A 589 -3.93 -16.74 -8.38
N ASN A 590 -4.18 -18.03 -8.13
CA ASN A 590 -3.22 -18.99 -7.56
C ASN A 590 -2.77 -18.66 -6.12
N TYR A 591 -3.74 -18.60 -5.21
CA TYR A 591 -3.53 -18.32 -3.79
C TYR A 591 -3.98 -19.48 -2.91
N GLU A 592 -3.23 -19.75 -1.84
CA GLU A 592 -3.66 -20.57 -0.70
C GLU A 592 -3.73 -19.69 0.56
N ILE A 593 -4.91 -19.62 1.18
CA ILE A 593 -5.20 -18.76 2.33
C ILE A 593 -5.76 -19.62 3.47
N TYR A 594 -4.97 -19.83 4.52
CA TYR A 594 -5.40 -20.69 5.63
C TYR A 594 -4.82 -20.33 7.00
N ASN A 595 -5.51 -20.71 8.07
CA ASN A 595 -5.09 -20.44 9.45
C ASN A 595 -4.93 -18.94 9.76
N ASN A 596 -5.67 -18.06 9.09
CA ASN A 596 -5.62 -16.62 9.39
C ASN A 596 -6.76 -16.23 10.33
N ILE A 597 -6.54 -15.17 11.08
CA ILE A 597 -7.56 -14.46 11.85
C ILE A 597 -7.83 -13.13 11.13
N SER A 598 -9.01 -12.99 10.55
CA SER A 598 -9.55 -11.74 10.02
C SER A 598 -10.45 -11.13 11.09
N LEU A 599 -10.09 -9.98 11.63
CA LEU A 599 -10.70 -9.41 12.84
C LEU A 599 -11.89 -8.47 12.57
N SER A 600 -12.10 -8.01 11.34
CA SER A 600 -13.05 -6.92 11.05
C SER A 600 -13.65 -7.01 9.65
N GLY A 601 -12.84 -6.77 8.61
CA GLY A 601 -13.31 -6.62 7.22
C GLY A 601 -13.61 -7.93 6.50
N GLY A 602 -13.16 -9.06 7.04
CA GLY A 602 -13.34 -10.37 6.40
C GLY A 602 -12.43 -10.57 5.19
N ILE A 603 -12.82 -11.45 4.26
CA ILE A 603 -12.00 -11.83 3.09
C ILE A 603 -12.76 -11.55 1.79
N LYS A 604 -12.09 -10.91 0.82
CA LYS A 604 -12.61 -10.70 -0.55
C LYS A 604 -11.83 -11.51 -1.57
N THR A 605 -12.57 -12.07 -2.52
CA THR A 605 -12.07 -12.57 -3.80
C THR A 605 -12.85 -11.89 -4.93
N ARG A 606 -12.14 -11.19 -5.82
CA ARG A 606 -12.73 -10.61 -7.04
C ARG A 606 -12.69 -11.62 -8.21
N GLU A 607 -12.75 -11.20 -9.47
CA GLU A 607 -12.49 -12.10 -10.59
C GLU A 607 -11.07 -12.70 -10.53
N GLY A 608 -10.90 -13.95 -10.93
CA GLY A 608 -9.64 -14.69 -10.81
C GLY A 608 -9.87 -16.20 -10.84
N TYR A 609 -8.81 -16.99 -10.64
CA TYR A 609 -8.86 -18.45 -10.65
C TYR A 609 -7.98 -19.09 -9.55
N HIS A 610 -8.21 -20.36 -9.25
CA HIS A 610 -7.31 -21.19 -8.44
C HIS A 610 -7.01 -20.64 -7.03
N ARG A 611 -8.03 -20.13 -6.33
CA ARG A 611 -7.86 -19.62 -4.96
C ARG A 611 -8.48 -20.55 -3.94
N ILE A 612 -7.69 -21.01 -2.98
CA ILE A 612 -8.10 -21.93 -1.93
C ILE A 612 -8.10 -21.17 -0.60
N VAL A 613 -9.29 -20.97 -0.02
CA VAL A 613 -9.50 -20.24 1.24
C VAL A 613 -10.10 -21.20 2.26
N THR A 614 -9.28 -21.69 3.19
CA THR A 614 -9.72 -22.73 4.14
C THR A 614 -9.19 -22.54 5.54
N ASN A 615 -9.88 -23.07 6.54
CA ASN A 615 -9.37 -23.11 7.92
C ASN A 615 -9.03 -21.74 8.53
N ASN A 616 -9.79 -20.69 8.18
CA ASN A 616 -9.64 -19.34 8.75
C ASN A 616 -10.73 -19.06 9.79
N VAL A 617 -10.44 -18.11 10.68
CA VAL A 617 -11.42 -17.47 11.56
C VAL A 617 -11.70 -16.07 11.03
N ILE A 618 -12.93 -15.81 10.63
CA ILE A 618 -13.32 -14.62 9.88
C ILE A 618 -14.40 -13.85 10.65
N LEU A 619 -14.03 -12.72 11.23
CA LEU A 619 -14.91 -11.84 11.97
C LEU A 619 -15.47 -10.72 11.09
N GLY A 620 -16.65 -10.22 11.45
CA GLY A 620 -17.26 -9.03 10.85
C GLY A 620 -17.77 -9.26 9.43
N GLY A 621 -17.01 -8.77 8.43
CA GLY A 621 -17.43 -8.65 7.02
C GLY A 621 -17.63 -9.95 6.23
N GLY A 622 -17.40 -11.10 6.86
CA GLY A 622 -17.64 -12.42 6.26
C GLY A 622 -16.79 -12.66 5.01
N TYR A 623 -17.37 -13.32 4.02
CA TYR A 623 -16.70 -13.62 2.75
C TYR A 623 -17.38 -12.93 1.56
N THR A 624 -16.61 -12.16 0.80
CA THR A 624 -17.08 -11.48 -0.41
C THR A 624 -16.51 -12.18 -1.65
N CYS A 625 -17.38 -12.70 -2.52
CA CYS A 625 -16.99 -13.09 -3.87
C CYS A 625 -17.63 -12.17 -4.88
N ASN A 626 -16.80 -11.34 -5.47
CA ASN A 626 -17.25 -10.26 -6.34
C ASN A 626 -16.92 -10.60 -7.79
N VAL A 627 -17.90 -10.37 -8.68
CA VAL A 627 -17.74 -10.43 -10.15
C VAL A 627 -16.97 -11.67 -10.69
N PRO A 628 -17.27 -12.90 -10.23
CA PRO A 628 -16.44 -14.06 -10.55
C PRO A 628 -16.38 -14.33 -12.06
N TYR A 629 -15.23 -14.80 -12.51
CA TYR A 629 -15.02 -15.21 -13.89
C TYR A 629 -15.77 -16.51 -14.25
N PRO A 630 -15.93 -16.81 -15.56
CA PRO A 630 -16.62 -18.00 -16.01
C PRO A 630 -15.99 -19.30 -15.48
N LYS A 631 -16.87 -20.28 -15.23
CA LYS A 631 -16.53 -21.64 -14.76
C LYS A 631 -15.60 -22.40 -15.72
N PRO A 632 -14.79 -23.34 -15.19
CA PRO A 632 -14.55 -23.60 -13.76
C PRO A 632 -13.48 -22.65 -13.19
N THR A 633 -13.80 -21.90 -12.12
CA THR A 633 -12.81 -21.00 -11.48
C THR A 633 -11.78 -21.79 -10.66
N LYS A 634 -12.16 -22.99 -10.20
CA LYS A 634 -11.38 -23.84 -9.27
C LYS A 634 -11.07 -23.15 -7.94
N ASP A 635 -11.88 -22.15 -7.57
CA ASP A 635 -11.83 -21.56 -6.24
C ASP A 635 -12.48 -22.49 -5.21
N ILE A 636 -11.96 -22.48 -3.99
CA ILE A 636 -12.46 -23.26 -2.85
C ILE A 636 -12.59 -22.30 -1.65
N PHE A 637 -13.75 -22.29 -1.00
CA PHE A 637 -14.00 -21.59 0.25
C PHE A 637 -14.65 -22.55 1.26
N GLU A 638 -13.83 -23.23 2.07
CA GLU A 638 -14.33 -24.31 2.91
C GLU A 638 -13.70 -24.36 4.31
N ARG A 639 -14.41 -24.92 5.29
CA ARG A 639 -13.87 -25.21 6.63
C ARG A 639 -13.42 -23.96 7.36
N ASN A 640 -14.09 -22.83 7.14
CA ASN A 640 -13.84 -21.59 7.85
C ASN A 640 -14.86 -21.41 8.99
N ILE A 641 -14.47 -20.69 10.04
CA ILE A 641 -15.39 -20.19 11.07
C ILE A 641 -15.71 -18.74 10.71
N LEU A 642 -17.00 -18.42 10.53
CA LEU A 642 -17.47 -17.06 10.25
C LEU A 642 -18.24 -16.54 11.45
N TRP A 643 -17.87 -15.36 11.96
CA TRP A 643 -18.58 -14.68 13.05
C TRP A 643 -18.85 -13.23 12.66
N GLY A 644 -20.08 -12.89 12.31
CA GLY A 644 -20.39 -11.54 11.85
C GLY A 644 -21.60 -11.51 10.92
N SER A 645 -21.81 -10.36 10.28
CA SER A 645 -22.85 -10.17 9.28
C SER A 645 -22.38 -9.18 8.20
N PRO A 646 -22.68 -9.45 6.92
CA PRO A 646 -23.30 -10.66 6.38
C PRO A 646 -22.29 -11.82 6.26
N ILE A 647 -22.79 -13.05 6.10
CA ILE A 647 -21.94 -14.25 5.91
C ILE A 647 -21.28 -14.23 4.53
N TYR A 648 -22.09 -14.03 3.48
CA TYR A 648 -21.65 -13.97 2.10
C TYR A 648 -22.12 -12.69 1.41
N ARG A 649 -21.22 -12.07 0.64
CA ARG A 649 -21.53 -10.97 -0.28
C ARG A 649 -21.15 -11.35 -1.71
N SER A 650 -21.98 -10.99 -2.66
CA SER A 650 -21.67 -11.07 -4.08
C SER A 650 -22.48 -10.04 -4.87
N SER A 651 -21.89 -9.45 -5.90
CA SER A 651 -22.61 -8.65 -6.88
C SER A 651 -23.59 -9.50 -7.71
N ASN A 652 -23.23 -10.76 -7.97
CA ASN A 652 -24.07 -11.73 -8.66
C ASN A 652 -23.73 -13.16 -8.22
N PRO A 653 -24.53 -13.76 -7.30
CA PRO A 653 -24.21 -15.05 -6.70
C PRO A 653 -24.27 -16.22 -7.70
N GLU A 654 -24.99 -16.08 -8.82
CA GLU A 654 -25.17 -17.15 -9.81
C GLU A 654 -23.91 -17.39 -10.66
N LEU A 655 -23.03 -16.38 -10.76
CA LEU A 655 -21.81 -16.47 -11.55
C LEU A 655 -20.71 -17.28 -10.86
N TRP A 656 -20.82 -17.51 -9.55
CA TRP A 656 -19.80 -18.22 -8.80
C TRP A 656 -19.58 -19.63 -9.35
N GLY A 657 -18.31 -19.97 -9.58
CA GLY A 657 -17.89 -21.21 -10.22
C GLY A 657 -17.02 -22.19 -9.44
N GLY A 658 -16.66 -21.86 -8.19
CA GLY A 658 -15.91 -22.72 -7.27
C GLY A 658 -16.80 -23.48 -6.28
N THR A 659 -16.22 -23.96 -5.18
CA THR A 659 -16.95 -24.58 -4.07
C THR A 659 -17.00 -23.65 -2.85
N ARG A 660 -18.16 -23.54 -2.20
CA ARG A 660 -18.31 -23.01 -0.85
C ARG A 660 -18.99 -24.09 -0.04
N ASN A 661 -18.34 -24.67 0.96
CA ASN A 661 -18.98 -25.72 1.75
C ASN A 661 -18.29 -25.95 3.11
N PHE A 662 -18.94 -26.70 4.01
CA PHE A 662 -18.35 -27.13 5.28
C PHE A 662 -17.86 -25.99 6.18
N ASN A 663 -18.47 -24.82 6.09
CA ASN A 663 -18.16 -23.67 6.95
C ASN A 663 -19.03 -23.70 8.22
N PHE A 664 -18.56 -23.05 9.27
CA PHE A 664 -19.27 -22.93 10.53
C PHE A 664 -19.60 -21.45 10.80
N VAL A 665 -20.88 -21.11 10.82
CA VAL A 665 -21.37 -19.78 11.14
C VAL A 665 -21.62 -19.67 12.63
N HIS A 666 -20.77 -18.93 13.31
CA HIS A 666 -20.81 -18.78 14.76
C HIS A 666 -21.87 -17.76 15.20
N ASN A 667 -22.75 -18.22 16.10
CA ASN A 667 -23.59 -17.38 16.93
C ASN A 667 -23.39 -17.80 18.42
N PRO A 668 -22.86 -16.93 19.29
CA PRO A 668 -22.62 -17.27 20.69
C PRO A 668 -23.90 -17.57 21.48
N ASP A 669 -25.04 -17.01 21.09
CA ASP A 669 -26.31 -17.14 21.81
C ASP A 669 -27.13 -18.38 21.42
N PHE A 670 -26.70 -19.08 20.36
CA PHE A 670 -27.45 -20.19 19.79
C PHE A 670 -27.02 -21.53 20.42
N LYS A 671 -27.97 -22.24 21.03
CA LYS A 671 -27.69 -23.40 21.89
C LYS A 671 -27.41 -24.70 21.14
N ASP A 672 -28.17 -24.95 20.07
CA ASP A 672 -28.08 -26.15 19.27
C ASP A 672 -27.32 -25.86 17.97
N VAL A 673 -26.57 -26.80 17.43
CA VAL A 673 -25.98 -26.62 16.10
C VAL A 673 -26.94 -27.18 15.06
N VAL A 674 -27.24 -26.37 14.05
CA VAL A 674 -28.19 -26.68 12.98
C VAL A 674 -27.56 -26.42 11.61
N PRO A 675 -28.13 -26.91 10.50
CA PRO A 675 -27.71 -26.47 9.17
C PRO A 675 -27.80 -24.95 9.04
N ALA A 676 -26.84 -24.34 8.34
CA ALA A 676 -26.82 -22.91 8.02
C ALA A 676 -27.81 -22.56 6.90
N TYR A 677 -29.11 -22.83 7.12
CA TYR A 677 -30.20 -22.64 6.16
C TYR A 677 -30.14 -21.29 5.42
N GLY A 678 -29.87 -20.19 6.13
CA GLY A 678 -29.79 -18.86 5.51
C GLY A 678 -28.69 -18.76 4.45
N ALA A 679 -27.51 -19.30 4.77
CA ALA A 679 -26.35 -19.33 3.89
C ALA A 679 -26.52 -20.33 2.74
N GLN A 680 -27.02 -21.53 3.05
CA GLN A 680 -27.35 -22.60 2.09
C GLN A 680 -28.32 -22.13 1.01
N GLU A 681 -29.40 -21.45 1.43
CA GLU A 681 -30.40 -20.90 0.51
C GLU A 681 -29.85 -19.72 -0.30
N GLN A 682 -28.94 -18.92 0.27
CA GLN A 682 -28.33 -17.79 -0.43
C GLN A 682 -27.41 -18.23 -1.58
N THR A 683 -26.58 -19.27 -1.37
CA THR A 683 -25.51 -19.61 -2.32
C THR A 683 -25.77 -20.85 -3.16
N LYS A 684 -26.67 -21.73 -2.71
CA LYS A 684 -27.05 -23.00 -3.37
C LYS A 684 -25.92 -24.03 -3.55
N ASP A 685 -24.70 -23.71 -3.14
CA ASP A 685 -23.51 -24.59 -3.19
C ASP A 685 -22.99 -24.99 -1.80
N ASP A 686 -23.58 -24.49 -0.72
CA ASP A 686 -23.09 -24.58 0.68
C ASP A 686 -23.78 -25.65 1.56
N ALA A 687 -24.09 -26.81 0.97
CA ALA A 687 -25.04 -27.78 1.53
C ALA A 687 -24.70 -28.38 2.90
N GLN A 688 -23.46 -28.31 3.37
CA GLN A 688 -22.99 -28.96 4.61
C GLN A 688 -22.56 -27.96 5.69
N SER A 689 -22.70 -26.65 5.45
CA SER A 689 -22.36 -25.65 6.47
C SER A 689 -23.33 -25.66 7.66
N LEU A 690 -22.80 -25.36 8.84
CA LEU A 690 -23.51 -25.37 10.11
C LEU A 690 -23.61 -23.96 10.70
N TYR A 691 -24.61 -23.76 11.55
CA TYR A 691 -24.90 -22.54 12.29
C TYR A 691 -25.10 -22.87 13.77
N GLY A 692 -24.42 -22.15 14.66
CA GLY A 692 -24.59 -22.31 16.10
C GLY A 692 -23.44 -21.75 16.93
N ASN A 693 -23.35 -22.12 18.21
CA ASN A 693 -22.18 -21.81 19.01
C ASN A 693 -21.04 -22.79 18.67
N VAL A 694 -19.87 -22.26 18.29
CA VAL A 694 -18.71 -23.07 17.86
C VAL A 694 -17.90 -23.62 19.04
N LEU A 695 -18.24 -23.20 20.27
CA LEU A 695 -17.62 -23.64 21.51
C LEU A 695 -16.12 -23.27 21.58
N PHE A 696 -15.79 -21.99 21.54
CA PHE A 696 -14.43 -21.54 21.83
C PHE A 696 -14.01 -21.93 23.26
N LYS A 697 -12.75 -22.34 23.45
CA LYS A 697 -12.21 -22.76 24.76
C LYS A 697 -12.13 -21.61 25.77
N THR A 698 -12.08 -20.36 25.28
CA THR A 698 -12.02 -19.15 26.09
C THR A 698 -13.02 -18.12 25.57
N ASN A 699 -13.39 -17.15 26.41
CA ASN A 699 -14.15 -15.97 25.99
C ASN A 699 -13.23 -14.84 25.50
N SER A 700 -11.92 -15.09 25.37
CA SER A 700 -10.95 -14.11 24.90
C SER A 700 -11.04 -13.98 23.38
N LEU A 701 -11.05 -12.74 22.89
CA LEU A 701 -10.97 -12.46 21.45
C LEU A 701 -9.54 -12.53 20.90
N ASP A 702 -8.57 -12.95 21.72
CA ASP A 702 -7.20 -13.26 21.29
C ASP A 702 -6.97 -14.76 21.09
N ASP A 703 -7.92 -15.63 21.43
CA ASP A 703 -7.80 -17.09 21.28
C ASP A 703 -9.11 -17.71 20.76
N PHE A 704 -9.09 -18.09 19.48
CA PHE A 704 -10.21 -18.72 18.77
C PHE A 704 -10.08 -20.24 18.68
N THR A 705 -9.35 -20.87 19.61
CA THR A 705 -9.28 -22.33 19.72
C THR A 705 -10.65 -22.89 20.06
N VAL A 706 -11.17 -23.82 19.25
CA VAL A 706 -12.44 -24.51 19.53
C VAL A 706 -12.23 -25.72 20.43
N ALA A 707 -13.23 -26.01 21.26
CA ALA A 707 -13.25 -27.16 22.15
C ALA A 707 -13.28 -28.48 21.36
N ASP A 708 -12.80 -29.56 21.98
CA ASP A 708 -12.64 -30.86 21.31
C ASP A 708 -13.99 -31.50 20.93
N ASN A 709 -15.10 -31.03 21.52
CA ASN A 709 -16.47 -31.41 21.20
C ASN A 709 -17.17 -30.44 20.23
N SER A 710 -16.45 -29.48 19.64
CA SER A 710 -17.00 -28.58 18.63
C SER A 710 -17.28 -29.30 17.32
N GLN A 711 -18.48 -29.11 16.76
CA GLN A 711 -18.83 -29.67 15.45
C GLN A 711 -18.09 -28.99 14.28
N ALA A 712 -17.41 -27.86 14.48
CA ALA A 712 -16.50 -27.33 13.47
C ALA A 712 -15.38 -28.33 13.13
N LEU A 713 -14.91 -29.10 14.13
CA LEU A 713 -13.90 -30.14 13.92
C LEU A 713 -14.43 -31.29 13.04
N GLU A 714 -15.71 -31.64 13.16
CA GLU A 714 -16.38 -32.64 12.32
C GLU A 714 -16.51 -32.16 10.86
N LEU A 715 -16.72 -30.86 10.65
CA LEU A 715 -16.64 -30.21 9.33
C LEU A 715 -15.20 -30.15 8.78
N GLY A 716 -14.20 -30.57 9.54
CA GLY A 716 -12.80 -30.60 9.15
C GLY A 716 -12.02 -29.30 9.38
N TYR A 717 -12.58 -28.35 10.15
CA TYR A 717 -11.78 -27.27 10.73
C TYR A 717 -10.72 -27.87 11.66
N LYS A 718 -9.55 -27.24 11.71
CA LYS A 718 -8.42 -27.62 12.55
C LYS A 718 -7.98 -26.42 13.36
N ASN A 719 -7.88 -26.61 14.67
CA ASN A 719 -7.21 -25.64 15.52
C ASN A 719 -5.77 -25.39 15.02
N PHE A 720 -5.36 -24.14 15.03
CA PHE A 720 -4.01 -23.67 14.72
C PHE A 720 -3.49 -22.79 15.85
N PRO A 721 -2.18 -22.48 15.93
CA PRO A 721 -1.66 -21.71 17.06
C PRO A 721 -2.23 -20.28 17.10
N MET A 722 -2.70 -19.85 18.26
CA MET A 722 -3.28 -18.51 18.51
C MET A 722 -2.26 -17.52 19.08
N THR A 723 -0.99 -17.88 19.10
CA THR A 723 0.12 -17.07 19.63
C THR A 723 1.26 -17.06 18.63
N GLY A 724 2.05 -15.97 18.61
CA GLY A 724 3.21 -15.82 17.72
C GLY A 724 2.99 -14.89 16.53
N PHE A 725 1.82 -14.25 16.43
CA PHE A 725 1.57 -13.19 15.44
C PHE A 725 2.45 -11.97 15.72
N GLY A 726 3.01 -11.41 14.65
CA GLY A 726 3.84 -10.22 14.68
C GLY A 726 5.25 -10.49 15.20
N LEU A 727 5.80 -9.46 15.82
CA LEU A 727 7.20 -9.38 16.24
C LEU A 727 7.66 -10.57 17.10
N THR A 728 8.93 -10.93 16.93
CA THR A 728 9.70 -11.84 17.78
C THR A 728 10.71 -11.10 18.65
N SER A 729 11.25 -9.96 18.19
CA SER A 729 12.17 -9.12 18.96
C SER A 729 11.49 -8.46 20.15
N GLU A 730 11.98 -8.75 21.36
CA GLU A 730 11.50 -8.13 22.60
C GLU A 730 11.72 -6.61 22.64
N ALA A 731 12.75 -6.10 21.95
CA ALA A 731 12.99 -4.67 21.86
C ALA A 731 11.87 -3.96 21.09
N LEU A 732 11.46 -4.53 19.95
CA LEU A 732 10.41 -3.97 19.12
C LEU A 732 9.01 -4.18 19.73
N LYS A 733 8.74 -5.34 20.34
CA LYS A 733 7.46 -5.61 21.02
C LYS A 733 7.11 -4.55 22.06
N ARG A 734 8.11 -4.02 22.78
CA ARG A 734 7.92 -2.96 23.79
C ARG A 734 7.48 -1.61 23.21
N LEU A 735 7.63 -1.40 21.90
CA LEU A 735 7.23 -0.17 21.22
C LEU A 735 5.81 -0.24 20.66
N VAL A 736 5.22 -1.44 20.56
CA VAL A 736 3.90 -1.63 19.97
C VAL A 736 2.81 -1.30 20.97
N ILE A 737 1.89 -0.43 20.55
CA ILE A 737 0.60 -0.25 21.22
C ILE A 737 -0.44 -0.89 20.32
N ARG A 738 -1.04 -1.98 20.79
CA ARG A 738 -2.05 -2.73 20.05
C ARG A 738 -3.44 -2.49 20.65
N PRO A 739 -4.46 -2.17 19.84
CA PRO A 739 -5.83 -2.08 20.32
C PRO A 739 -6.38 -3.45 20.75
N GLU A 740 -7.37 -3.44 21.64
CA GLU A 740 -8.11 -4.65 22.01
C GLU A 740 -8.96 -5.17 20.83
N ASN A 741 -9.03 -6.49 20.68
CA ASN A 741 -9.92 -7.12 19.71
C ASN A 741 -11.38 -6.88 20.10
N LYS A 742 -12.23 -6.64 19.09
CA LYS A 742 -13.65 -6.36 19.28
C LYS A 742 -14.47 -7.47 18.65
N ALA A 743 -15.51 -7.90 19.36
CA ALA A 743 -16.48 -8.81 18.78
C ALA A 743 -17.22 -8.12 17.62
N PRO A 744 -17.70 -8.87 16.63
CA PRO A 744 -18.55 -8.33 15.58
C PRO A 744 -19.76 -7.60 16.17
N LYS A 745 -20.08 -6.42 15.62
CA LYS A 745 -21.25 -5.63 16.06
C LYS A 745 -22.59 -6.29 15.72
N GLU A 746 -22.59 -7.08 14.65
CA GLU A 746 -23.75 -7.79 14.14
C GLU A 746 -23.44 -9.28 14.05
N ILE A 747 -24.46 -10.11 14.28
CA ILE A 747 -24.39 -11.55 14.14
C ILE A 747 -25.39 -11.94 13.06
N ALA A 748 -24.96 -12.75 12.09
CA ALA A 748 -25.83 -13.19 11.01
C ALA A 748 -27.03 -13.99 11.52
N SER A 749 -28.20 -13.75 10.95
CA SER A 749 -29.39 -14.58 11.14
C SER A 749 -29.29 -15.86 10.31
N ASN A 750 -29.81 -16.99 10.83
CA ASN A 750 -29.94 -18.23 10.04
C ASN A 750 -31.21 -18.26 9.17
N VAL A 751 -31.54 -17.13 8.55
CA VAL A 751 -32.74 -16.95 7.71
C VAL A 751 -32.33 -16.28 6.41
N PHE A 752 -32.76 -16.84 5.29
CA PHE A 752 -32.58 -16.22 3.98
C PHE A 752 -33.70 -15.23 3.69
N VAL A 753 -33.34 -14.00 3.34
CA VAL A 753 -34.28 -12.96 2.94
C VAL A 753 -34.06 -12.66 1.47
N GLU A 754 -35.01 -13.06 0.63
CA GLU A 754 -34.96 -12.80 -0.81
C GLU A 754 -35.13 -11.30 -1.08
N GLN A 755 -34.16 -10.69 -1.79
CA GLN A 755 -34.30 -9.31 -2.26
C GLN A 755 -35.23 -9.25 -3.46
N LYS A 756 -36.44 -8.69 -3.28
CA LYS A 756 -37.35 -8.41 -4.40
C LYS A 756 -36.78 -7.30 -5.28
N MET A 757 -36.37 -7.66 -6.50
CA MET A 757 -35.98 -6.68 -7.52
C MET A 757 -37.21 -6.03 -8.16
N LYS A 758 -37.15 -4.71 -8.38
CA LYS A 758 -38.19 -3.99 -9.12
C LYS A 758 -38.01 -4.18 -10.62
N GLY A 759 -39.13 -4.31 -11.33
CA GLY A 759 -39.17 -4.35 -12.79
C GLY A 759 -39.73 -3.04 -13.36
N LEU A 760 -39.10 -2.51 -14.41
CA LEU A 760 -39.58 -1.35 -15.15
C LEU A 760 -39.20 -1.50 -16.62
N LEU A 761 -40.16 -1.28 -17.53
CA LEU A 761 -39.91 -1.27 -18.98
C LEU A 761 -39.20 -2.54 -19.53
N GLY A 762 -39.41 -3.69 -18.89
CA GLY A 762 -38.81 -4.97 -19.26
C GLY A 762 -37.41 -5.23 -18.68
N ALA A 763 -36.87 -4.32 -17.86
CA ALA A 763 -35.60 -4.47 -17.15
C ALA A 763 -35.81 -4.64 -15.63
N LYS A 764 -34.77 -5.11 -14.94
CA LYS A 764 -34.69 -5.16 -13.47
C LYS A 764 -33.60 -4.23 -12.96
N PHE A 765 -33.86 -3.54 -11.85
CA PHE A 765 -32.95 -2.57 -11.27
C PHE A 765 -33.08 -2.52 -9.75
N LYS A 766 -32.06 -1.93 -9.10
CA LYS A 766 -32.03 -1.68 -7.66
C LYS A 766 -31.21 -0.43 -7.32
N THR A 767 -31.42 0.11 -6.12
CA THR A 767 -30.54 1.16 -5.57
C THR A 767 -29.16 0.56 -5.27
N LEU A 768 -28.09 1.27 -5.65
CA LEU A 768 -26.71 0.89 -5.32
C LEU A 768 -26.45 1.09 -3.82
N ALA A 769 -26.06 0.05 -3.08
CA ALA A 769 -26.14 0.09 -1.61
C ALA A 769 -24.97 -0.56 -0.86
N THR A 770 -24.15 -1.40 -1.48
CA THR A 770 -23.13 -2.19 -0.77
C THR A 770 -21.71 -1.91 -1.27
N GLU A 771 -20.71 -2.09 -0.40
CA GLU A 771 -19.29 -1.97 -0.77
C GLU A 771 -18.90 -2.95 -1.89
N ALA A 772 -19.46 -4.16 -1.90
CA ALA A 772 -19.25 -5.12 -2.97
C ALA A 772 -19.74 -4.58 -4.31
N GLU A 773 -20.91 -3.91 -4.35
CA GLU A 773 -21.41 -3.27 -5.56
C GLU A 773 -20.58 -2.04 -5.96
N LEU A 774 -20.09 -1.24 -5.01
CA LEU A 774 -19.18 -0.13 -5.31
C LEU A 774 -17.89 -0.62 -5.96
N SER A 775 -17.27 -1.64 -5.36
CA SER A 775 -16.07 -2.30 -5.89
C SER A 775 -16.34 -2.93 -7.27
N ALA A 776 -17.51 -3.58 -7.46
CA ALA A 776 -17.87 -4.20 -8.73
C ALA A 776 -18.09 -3.17 -9.86
N THR A 777 -18.78 -2.07 -9.56
CA THR A 777 -19.12 -1.02 -10.52
C THR A 777 -18.02 0.03 -10.69
N GLY A 778 -17.04 0.06 -9.79
CA GLY A 778 -16.06 1.14 -9.64
C GLY A 778 -16.70 2.49 -9.29
N MET A 779 -17.89 2.46 -8.66
CA MET A 779 -18.58 3.67 -8.20
C MET A 779 -17.91 4.24 -6.95
N PHE A 780 -17.97 5.56 -6.81
CA PHE A 780 -17.31 6.26 -5.72
C PHE A 780 -18.12 6.22 -4.41
N ASP A 781 -19.45 6.13 -4.49
CA ASP A 781 -20.34 6.17 -3.33
C ASP A 781 -21.68 5.47 -3.63
N THR A 782 -22.48 5.17 -2.60
CA THR A 782 -23.77 4.44 -2.70
C THR A 782 -24.90 5.34 -3.15
N TYR A 783 -24.86 5.78 -4.41
CA TYR A 783 -25.95 6.50 -5.05
C TYR A 783 -26.17 5.99 -6.47
N GLY A 784 -27.37 6.25 -6.99
CA GLY A 784 -27.77 5.83 -8.32
C GLY A 784 -28.47 4.48 -8.34
N VAL A 785 -28.91 4.13 -9.55
CA VAL A 785 -29.73 2.93 -9.80
C VAL A 785 -28.98 1.98 -10.71
N LEU A 786 -28.58 0.82 -10.17
CA LEU A 786 -27.92 -0.25 -10.89
C LEU A 786 -28.95 -1.06 -11.70
N LEU A 787 -28.74 -1.15 -13.01
CA LEU A 787 -29.53 -1.99 -13.92
C LEU A 787 -29.01 -3.43 -13.92
N VAL A 788 -29.60 -4.28 -13.08
CA VAL A 788 -29.18 -5.68 -12.87
C VAL A 788 -29.52 -6.58 -14.07
N SER A 789 -30.56 -6.24 -14.84
CA SER A 789 -30.92 -6.98 -16.05
C SER A 789 -31.58 -6.06 -17.06
N VAL A 790 -31.08 -6.04 -18.30
CA VAL A 790 -31.64 -5.26 -19.41
C VAL A 790 -31.68 -6.16 -20.66
N PRO A 791 -32.74 -6.98 -20.84
CA PRO A 791 -32.89 -7.84 -22.01
C PRO A 791 -32.88 -7.03 -23.31
N GLU A 792 -32.29 -7.55 -24.39
CA GLU A 792 -32.13 -6.83 -25.67
C GLU A 792 -33.46 -6.38 -26.29
N ASP A 793 -34.53 -7.15 -26.07
CA ASP A 793 -35.88 -6.87 -26.55
C ASP A 793 -36.67 -5.90 -25.65
N SER A 794 -36.15 -5.60 -24.45
CA SER A 794 -36.77 -4.68 -23.48
C SER A 794 -36.87 -3.25 -24.03
N LYS A 795 -37.83 -2.48 -23.51
CA LYS A 795 -37.99 -1.07 -23.90
C LYS A 795 -36.77 -0.24 -23.47
N LEU A 796 -36.21 -0.51 -22.29
CA LEU A 796 -35.00 0.17 -21.81
C LEU A 796 -33.76 -0.11 -22.68
N ALA A 797 -33.58 -1.34 -23.18
CA ALA A 797 -32.50 -1.64 -24.13
C ALA A 797 -32.61 -0.81 -25.41
N LYS A 798 -33.83 -0.71 -25.97
CA LYS A 798 -34.11 0.11 -27.17
C LYS A 798 -33.88 1.60 -26.94
N MET A 799 -33.95 2.06 -25.69
CA MET A 799 -33.61 3.42 -25.27
C MET A 799 -32.10 3.63 -25.06
N GLY A 800 -31.26 2.61 -25.22
CA GLY A 800 -29.80 2.71 -25.14
C GLY A 800 -29.18 2.32 -23.79
N PHE A 801 -30.01 1.91 -22.82
CA PHE A 801 -29.53 1.37 -21.54
C PHE A 801 -28.98 -0.04 -21.70
N LYS A 802 -28.04 -0.40 -20.83
CA LYS A 802 -27.40 -1.71 -20.80
C LYS A 802 -27.41 -2.26 -19.39
N VAL A 803 -27.24 -3.58 -19.29
CA VAL A 803 -26.93 -4.23 -18.00
C VAL A 803 -25.67 -3.59 -17.40
N ASP A 804 -25.62 -3.50 -16.08
CA ASP A 804 -24.58 -2.87 -15.26
C ASP A 804 -24.45 -1.35 -15.37
N ASP A 805 -25.32 -0.67 -16.13
CA ASP A 805 -25.43 0.78 -16.02
C ASP A 805 -25.86 1.16 -14.59
N VAL A 806 -25.17 2.12 -13.99
CA VAL A 806 -25.69 2.85 -12.84
C VAL A 806 -26.23 4.19 -13.33
N VAL A 807 -27.55 4.38 -13.27
CA VAL A 807 -28.20 5.63 -13.64
C VAL A 807 -27.92 6.66 -12.54
N ILE A 808 -27.23 7.74 -12.88
CA ILE A 808 -26.77 8.76 -11.91
C ILE A 808 -27.42 10.13 -12.13
N GLU A 809 -27.83 10.48 -13.36
CA GLU A 809 -28.59 11.70 -13.64
C GLU A 809 -29.64 11.47 -14.74
N LEU A 810 -30.78 12.15 -14.64
CA LEU A 810 -31.82 12.18 -15.67
C LEU A 810 -32.33 13.62 -15.81
N ASN A 811 -32.26 14.20 -17.00
CA ASN A 811 -32.61 15.61 -17.28
C ASN A 811 -31.90 16.61 -16.35
N SER A 812 -30.62 16.37 -16.08
CA SER A 812 -29.78 17.14 -15.13
C SER A 812 -30.18 17.02 -13.66
N GLU A 813 -31.20 16.23 -13.32
CA GLU A 813 -31.54 15.88 -11.94
C GLU A 813 -30.72 14.67 -11.48
N LYS A 814 -30.14 14.74 -10.28
CA LYS A 814 -29.41 13.62 -9.69
C LYS A 814 -30.37 12.49 -9.35
N ILE A 815 -29.97 11.26 -9.68
CA ILE A 815 -30.70 10.04 -9.32
C ILE A 815 -29.98 9.42 -8.13
N ALA A 816 -30.53 9.53 -6.92
CA ALA A 816 -29.92 8.93 -5.73
C ALA A 816 -30.38 7.48 -5.53
N ASN A 817 -31.63 7.16 -5.86
CA ASN A 817 -32.23 5.84 -5.63
C ASN A 817 -33.33 5.49 -6.66
N GLU A 818 -33.91 4.30 -6.49
CA GLU A 818 -34.98 3.77 -7.38
C GLU A 818 -36.21 4.68 -7.47
N GLN A 819 -36.60 5.36 -6.38
CA GLN A 819 -37.78 6.22 -6.38
C GLN A 819 -37.54 7.45 -7.27
N ASP A 820 -36.34 8.04 -7.18
CA ASP A 820 -35.96 9.17 -8.02
C ASP A 820 -35.96 8.78 -9.49
N PHE A 821 -35.42 7.61 -9.83
CA PHE A 821 -35.39 7.14 -11.21
C PHE A 821 -36.81 6.96 -11.77
N ILE A 822 -37.69 6.27 -11.04
CA ILE A 822 -39.08 6.05 -11.45
C ILE A 822 -39.84 7.38 -11.57
N LYS A 823 -39.66 8.28 -10.60
CA LYS A 823 -40.33 9.59 -10.56
C LYS A 823 -39.94 10.48 -11.73
N ASN A 824 -38.65 10.51 -12.09
CA ASN A 824 -38.14 11.38 -13.14
C ASN A 824 -38.29 10.78 -14.56
N LEU A 825 -38.54 9.48 -14.69
CA LEU A 825 -38.74 8.81 -15.97
C LEU A 825 -40.21 8.93 -16.44
N THR A 826 -40.60 10.12 -16.90
CA THR A 826 -41.93 10.44 -17.47
C THR A 826 -42.02 10.13 -18.96
N ASP A 827 -43.18 10.32 -19.60
CA ASP A 827 -43.28 10.18 -21.05
C ASP A 827 -42.62 11.40 -21.74
N GLY A 828 -41.99 11.18 -22.90
CA GLY A 828 -41.30 12.23 -23.67
C GLY A 828 -39.79 12.03 -23.79
N LYS A 829 -39.08 13.10 -24.16
CA LYS A 829 -37.64 13.08 -24.40
C LYS A 829 -36.86 13.29 -23.11
N HIS A 830 -35.83 12.47 -22.93
CA HIS A 830 -34.94 12.52 -21.78
C HIS A 830 -33.48 12.57 -22.23
N THR A 831 -32.64 13.21 -21.42
CA THR A 831 -31.19 13.04 -21.45
C THR A 831 -30.77 12.35 -20.16
N VAL A 832 -30.02 11.24 -20.27
CA VAL A 832 -29.56 10.45 -19.13
C VAL A 832 -28.05 10.40 -19.10
N LYS A 833 -27.50 10.42 -17.88
CA LYS A 833 -26.12 10.10 -17.60
C LYS A 833 -26.06 8.81 -16.80
N VAL A 834 -25.33 7.84 -17.32
CA VAL A 834 -25.07 6.57 -16.66
C VAL A 834 -23.58 6.42 -16.38
N TRP A 835 -23.25 5.77 -15.28
CA TRP A 835 -21.94 5.20 -15.04
C TRP A 835 -21.92 3.81 -15.66
N ARG A 836 -21.13 3.66 -16.72
CA ARG A 836 -21.00 2.42 -17.50
C ARG A 836 -19.54 2.12 -17.63
N HIS A 837 -19.11 0.90 -17.30
CA HIS A 837 -17.73 0.48 -17.52
C HIS A 837 -16.71 1.40 -16.83
N GLN A 838 -17.06 1.88 -15.63
CA GLN A 838 -16.26 2.80 -14.83
C GLN A 838 -16.02 4.17 -15.49
N GLU A 839 -16.91 4.58 -16.40
CA GLU A 839 -16.90 5.88 -17.07
C GLU A 839 -18.31 6.47 -17.12
N SER A 840 -18.41 7.81 -17.11
CA SER A 840 -19.68 8.49 -17.38
C SER A 840 -20.00 8.46 -18.88
N LYS A 841 -21.23 8.06 -19.23
CA LYS A 841 -21.79 8.13 -20.59
C LYS A 841 -23.10 8.90 -20.56
N THR A 842 -23.28 9.82 -21.50
CA THR A 842 -24.52 10.62 -21.64
C THR A 842 -25.15 10.34 -22.99
N PHE A 843 -26.46 10.11 -23.01
CA PHE A 843 -27.23 9.93 -24.24
C PHE A 843 -28.68 10.41 -24.04
N SER A 844 -29.40 10.61 -25.15
CA SER A 844 -30.82 10.98 -25.13
C SER A 844 -31.68 9.86 -25.68
N PHE A 845 -32.91 9.76 -25.17
CA PHE A 845 -33.90 8.78 -25.61
C PHE A 845 -35.32 9.34 -25.47
N GLU A 846 -36.31 8.62 -26.01
CA GLU A 846 -37.72 8.96 -25.93
C GLU A 846 -38.48 7.77 -25.33
N LYS A 847 -39.32 8.00 -24.32
CA LYS A 847 -40.07 6.96 -23.61
C LYS A 847 -41.43 6.68 -24.22
#